data_AF-A0A1T5NXG4-F1
#
_entry.id   AF-A0A1T5NXG4-F1
#
_cell.length_a   1.000
_cell.length_b   1.000
_cell.length_c   1.000
_cell.angle_alpha   90.00
_cell.angle_beta   90.00
_cell.angle_gamma   90.00
#
_symmetry.space_group_name_H-M   'P 1'
#
loop_
_entity.id
_entity.type
_entity.pdbx_description
1 polymer ?
#
loop_
_entity_poly.entity_id
_entity_poly.type
_entity_poly.pdbx_seq_one_letter_code
_entity_poly.pdbx_strand_id
1 'polypeptide(L)'
;MQASFKTTCCYCGVGCGIVVHKDRQGKLHVEGDKTHPVNKGMLCSKGMNLHYTVMDTSDRLLYPEMRYHRNLPRQRVTWDQALERTAAVFAAIIKKHGPDAVAFYASGQCLTEEYYVVNKLIKGFIGSNNIDTNSRLCMSSAVVAYKMALGEDAVPGTYDDIEQADCIFVAGANPAWCHPILWRRIEAAKAANPAMKIIVSDPRVTQSCALADLHLQVNPGTDIVLHHAIGRALITAGHTDSSFVEAHTNGFDKYKDTVMERTIEEAAAICGIAAENIHKAADYIGNATGFMTLWTMGLNQSSVGVHKNLSLINLHLITGHIGKPGSGPFSLTGQPNAMGGREVGGLSNLLPAHRVLNNPAHRKEVQAFWGGTELSDKPGLTATEMFTALNDGRLKAIWIMCTNPLVSLPDARFAEAALQKAKYVVVQEISSKPETLRYADVVLPAAAWTEKEGTMTNAERRISYLTKVTDAPGEALPDAEIICRFAQKMGYHGFDYTNVSEIYDEHCRLTAGTNIDVSELNYDIIKAQRSVQWPYQSGNGTPRLFRDHRFYTPDERAVIHSFGDDNRSEPLSNELPLILTTGRIRDQWHTMSKTGKVSKLKQHISSSFLEIHPEDARQRGISADDIVTVTNGRGTVRVKAQLSTTIKKGVVFLPMHWGKILHNDLHRANNLTSPLLDPLSKQPDFKYAAVQVARYRKPVQKIVIIGAGAGACGFVKSYRELNTSDEIVVFSKEDLPFYNRVMLPDYISGTQQWKQLVKMTRAEEKSYNITLHRGVSITHIDRNNKLLTDSNGNVHTYDILLMATGSRAATLRDIPPIPGIFTMRTRMDADAFKQHIDPSKGKVMIAGGGLLGIELAASLKEINIDVGVIQRTSRLMDRQLDTLGGQLLYEELTDRGIDIYYNDEINRFSGQDQLEGIQLKSGLYIPCQAVVMSIGTVPNIELAQAAQLECNRGVVVNEYLQTSDPDIYAIGEIAAFNGTLYGITAAAEQQAEVVARYLNGDISNYYQGSLFMNILKMHGTDLCSLGMVETPKDPAYEEVVFIDKAKRYYKKCIIHQDRLVGAILIGDKSEFIEFRDLIQQKIELSDKRLELLRSGKKGTPVIGRLVCSCGNVGEGNIMEKIAGGCENLQQLCQASGAGLGCGSCKSEVKALLEKSIQKTVAALV
;
A
#
# COMPACT_ATOMS: atom_id res chain seq x y z
N MET A 1 -1.17 13.81 33.59
CA MET A 1 -1.49 12.37 33.50
C MET A 1 -1.64 12.01 32.03
N GLN A 2 -1.44 10.75 31.65
CA GLN A 2 -1.84 10.26 30.33
C GLN A 2 -3.37 10.20 30.32
N ALA A 3 -4.02 10.85 29.35
CA ALA A 3 -5.47 10.80 29.23
C ALA A 3 -5.86 9.59 28.36
N SER A 4 -6.89 8.85 28.76
CA SER A 4 -7.34 7.65 28.07
C SER A 4 -8.80 7.81 27.64
N PHE A 5 -9.09 7.46 26.39
CA PHE A 5 -10.40 7.65 25.77
C PHE A 5 -10.87 6.35 25.11
N LYS A 6 -12.12 5.96 25.36
CA LYS A 6 -12.74 4.83 24.65
C LYS A 6 -13.39 5.33 23.36
N THR A 7 -13.16 4.62 22.26
CA THR A 7 -13.72 4.94 20.92
C THR A 7 -13.87 3.67 20.09
N THR A 8 -14.32 3.76 18.84
CA THR A 8 -14.58 2.61 17.97
C THR A 8 -13.73 2.66 16.70
N CYS A 9 -13.32 1.48 16.21
CA CYS A 9 -12.55 1.31 14.98
C CYS A 9 -13.37 1.73 13.75
N CYS A 10 -12.78 2.53 12.86
CA CYS A 10 -13.44 3.05 11.66
C CYS A 10 -13.08 2.29 10.37
N TYR A 11 -12.80 0.98 10.42
CA TYR A 11 -12.38 0.19 9.25
C TYR A 11 -13.45 -0.77 8.72
N CYS A 12 -13.58 -1.97 9.27
CA CYS A 12 -14.57 -2.95 8.82
C CYS A 12 -15.87 -2.83 9.62
N GLY A 13 -16.96 -3.40 9.12
CA GLY A 13 -18.28 -3.41 9.77
C GLY A 13 -18.37 -4.25 11.06
N VAL A 14 -17.25 -4.58 11.70
CA VAL A 14 -17.21 -5.33 12.98
C VAL A 14 -17.49 -4.41 14.17
N GLY A 15 -16.98 -3.18 14.17
CA GLY A 15 -17.16 -2.25 15.30
C GLY A 15 -16.32 -2.59 16.54
N CYS A 16 -15.03 -2.87 16.38
CA CYS A 16 -14.13 -3.15 17.52
C CYS A 16 -13.95 -1.90 18.40
N GLY A 17 -14.05 -2.06 19.72
CA GLY A 17 -13.73 -1.03 20.70
C GLY A 17 -12.23 -0.84 20.86
N ILE A 18 -11.80 0.41 20.91
CA ILE A 18 -10.41 0.85 21.04
C ILE A 18 -10.29 1.76 22.26
N VAL A 19 -9.18 1.62 22.99
CA VAL A 19 -8.72 2.60 23.97
C VAL A 19 -7.58 3.40 23.34
N VAL A 20 -7.75 4.73 23.28
CA VAL A 20 -6.75 5.68 22.80
C VAL A 20 -6.09 6.34 23.98
N HIS A 21 -4.77 6.25 24.05
CA HIS A 21 -3.95 6.92 25.06
C HIS A 21 -3.28 8.14 24.45
N LYS A 22 -3.50 9.32 25.04
CA LYS A 22 -2.87 10.58 24.63
C LYS A 22 -1.82 10.99 25.65
N ASP A 23 -0.58 11.11 25.19
CA ASP A 23 0.53 11.55 26.06
C ASP A 23 0.59 13.08 26.20
N ARG A 24 1.56 13.57 26.98
CA ARG A 24 1.75 15.02 27.23
C ARG A 24 2.16 15.81 25.98
N GLN A 25 2.72 15.15 24.96
CA GLN A 25 3.11 15.75 23.69
C GLN A 25 1.99 15.65 22.65
N GLY A 26 0.84 15.07 23.01
CA GLY A 26 -0.30 14.87 22.11
C GLY A 26 -0.18 13.64 21.22
N LYS A 27 0.85 12.78 21.40
CA LYS A 27 0.97 11.54 20.64
C LYS A 27 -0.07 10.52 21.10
N LEU A 28 -0.58 9.77 20.12
CA LEU A 28 -1.61 8.77 20.31
C LEU A 28 -1.03 7.36 20.23
N HIS A 29 -1.39 6.53 21.20
CA HIS A 29 -1.20 5.08 21.18
C HIS A 29 -2.56 4.39 21.33
N VAL A 30 -2.68 3.16 20.82
CA VAL A 30 -3.96 2.43 20.84
C VAL A 30 -3.78 1.01 21.34
N GLU A 31 -4.80 0.53 22.04
CA GLU A 31 -4.99 -0.87 22.39
C GLU A 31 -6.46 -1.26 22.27
N GLY A 32 -6.77 -2.56 22.30
CA GLY A 32 -8.15 -3.02 22.26
C GLY A 32 -8.86 -2.81 23.60
N ASP A 33 -10.11 -2.36 23.53
CA ASP A 33 -10.96 -2.23 24.72
C ASP A 33 -11.38 -3.62 25.23
N LYS A 34 -10.78 -4.04 26.34
CA LYS A 34 -11.04 -5.34 27.01
C LYS A 34 -12.49 -5.48 27.48
N THR A 35 -13.19 -4.37 27.69
CA THR A 35 -14.59 -4.34 28.16
C THR A 35 -15.61 -4.29 27.03
N HIS A 36 -15.17 -4.08 25.78
CA HIS A 36 -16.10 -3.97 24.65
C HIS A 36 -16.58 -5.35 24.17
N PRO A 37 -17.90 -5.57 24.03
CA PRO A 37 -18.46 -6.92 23.81
C PRO A 37 -18.03 -7.54 22.48
N VAL A 38 -17.84 -6.72 21.45
CA VAL A 38 -17.49 -7.17 20.09
C VAL A 38 -16.14 -7.86 20.04
N ASN A 39 -15.08 -7.21 20.53
CA ASN A 39 -13.69 -7.62 20.31
C ASN A 39 -12.96 -8.07 21.57
N LYS A 40 -13.50 -7.83 22.77
CA LYS A 40 -12.95 -8.33 24.04
C LYS A 40 -11.44 -8.05 24.19
N GLY A 41 -10.99 -6.87 23.78
CA GLY A 41 -9.57 -6.46 23.83
C GLY A 41 -8.72 -6.84 22.62
N MET A 42 -9.24 -7.61 21.66
CA MET A 42 -8.50 -7.98 20.45
C MET A 42 -8.54 -6.88 19.39
N LEU A 43 -7.46 -6.70 18.64
CA LEU A 43 -7.41 -5.85 17.44
C LEU A 43 -6.63 -6.56 16.32
N CYS A 44 -7.01 -6.30 15.07
CA CYS A 44 -6.24 -6.76 13.91
C CYS A 44 -5.08 -5.80 13.60
N SER A 45 -4.20 -6.18 12.66
CA SER A 45 -3.07 -5.35 12.21
C SER A 45 -3.47 -3.91 11.88
N LYS A 46 -4.60 -3.72 11.18
CA LYS A 46 -5.14 -2.39 10.85
C LYS A 46 -5.56 -1.61 12.10
N GLY A 47 -6.26 -2.25 13.03
CA GLY A 47 -6.72 -1.62 14.28
C GLY A 47 -5.57 -1.18 15.18
N MET A 48 -4.56 -2.05 15.35
CA MET A 48 -3.35 -1.75 16.14
C MET A 48 -2.56 -0.55 15.61
N ASN A 49 -2.63 -0.29 14.30
CA ASN A 49 -1.89 0.79 13.64
C ASN A 49 -2.77 1.99 13.24
N LEU A 50 -4.01 2.06 13.72
CA LEU A 50 -4.98 3.08 13.29
C LEU A 50 -4.53 4.51 13.65
N HIS A 51 -3.87 4.72 14.79
CA HIS A 51 -3.36 6.03 15.22
C HIS A 51 -2.37 6.66 14.22
N TYR A 52 -1.57 5.88 13.49
CA TYR A 52 -0.68 6.44 12.48
C TYR A 52 -1.43 7.14 11.33
N THR A 53 -2.70 6.79 11.09
CA THR A 53 -3.48 7.42 10.02
C THR A 53 -3.87 8.87 10.30
N VAL A 54 -3.86 9.26 11.59
CA VAL A 54 -4.19 10.61 12.06
C VAL A 54 -2.95 11.37 12.53
N MET A 55 -1.95 10.65 13.07
CA MET A 55 -0.67 11.23 13.46
C MET A 55 0.20 11.61 12.25
N ASP A 56 0.13 10.85 11.15
CA ASP A 56 0.78 11.21 9.89
C ASP A 56 -0.11 12.17 9.08
N THR A 57 0.22 13.46 9.18
CA THR A 57 -0.47 14.58 8.51
C THR A 57 0.19 14.98 7.20
N SER A 58 1.19 14.24 6.70
CA SER A 58 1.96 14.60 5.50
C SER A 58 1.13 14.72 4.22
N ASP A 59 -0.03 14.05 4.17
CA ASP A 59 -0.96 14.08 3.05
C ASP A 59 -2.31 14.72 3.40
N ARG A 60 -2.41 15.45 4.51
CA ARG A 60 -3.67 16.02 4.98
C ARG A 60 -4.09 17.22 4.15
N LEU A 61 -5.38 17.28 3.78
CA LEU A 61 -6.00 18.52 3.30
C LEU A 61 -6.25 19.45 4.49
N LEU A 62 -5.66 20.65 4.44
CA LEU A 62 -5.68 21.60 5.57
C LEU A 62 -6.66 22.76 5.38
N TYR A 63 -6.97 23.13 4.15
CA TYR A 63 -7.77 24.32 3.82
C TYR A 63 -8.72 24.03 2.67
N PRO A 64 -9.88 24.72 2.59
CA PRO A 64 -10.71 24.70 1.40
C PRO A 64 -9.93 25.16 0.17
N GLU A 65 -10.11 24.46 -0.95
CA GLU A 65 -9.52 24.85 -2.23
C GLU A 65 -10.61 24.97 -3.29
N MET A 66 -10.49 25.93 -4.20
CA MET A 66 -11.47 26.14 -5.26
C MET A 66 -10.79 26.50 -6.60
N ARG A 67 -11.41 26.09 -7.71
CA ARG A 67 -11.11 26.59 -9.05
C ARG A 67 -12.08 27.69 -9.43
N TYR A 68 -11.57 28.84 -9.89
CA TYR A 68 -12.40 29.87 -10.50
C TYR A 68 -12.90 29.47 -11.90
N HIS A 69 -12.10 28.66 -12.60
CA HIS A 69 -12.43 28.08 -13.90
C HIS A 69 -11.77 26.70 -14.01
N ARG A 70 -12.38 25.76 -14.75
CA ARG A 70 -11.94 24.35 -14.79
C ARG A 70 -10.50 24.17 -15.28
N ASN A 71 -10.03 25.07 -16.14
CA ASN A 71 -8.67 25.06 -16.70
C ASN A 71 -7.64 25.79 -15.81
N LEU A 72 -8.05 26.39 -14.70
CA LEU A 72 -7.15 27.07 -13.76
C LEU A 72 -6.79 26.15 -12.59
N PRO A 73 -5.60 26.31 -11.97
CA PRO A 73 -5.24 25.56 -10.78
C PRO A 73 -6.20 25.85 -9.62
N ARG A 74 -6.33 24.90 -8.69
CA ARG A 74 -7.02 25.14 -7.42
C ARG A 74 -6.22 26.14 -6.59
N GLN A 75 -6.92 26.99 -5.87
CA GLN A 75 -6.33 27.96 -4.94
C GLN A 75 -6.98 27.82 -3.57
N ARG A 76 -6.20 28.05 -2.51
CA ARG A 76 -6.73 28.16 -1.14
C ARG A 76 -7.75 29.29 -1.08
N VAL A 77 -8.89 29.02 -0.45
CA VAL A 77 -9.96 30.00 -0.18
C VAL A 77 -10.46 29.84 1.25
N THR A 78 -11.25 30.80 1.71
CA THR A 78 -11.94 30.67 3.01
C THR A 78 -13.12 29.70 2.91
N TRP A 79 -13.55 29.17 4.04
CA TRP A 79 -14.77 28.34 4.12
C TRP A 79 -16.01 29.04 3.58
N ASP A 80 -16.22 30.31 3.92
CA ASP A 80 -17.37 31.07 3.44
C ASP A 80 -17.36 31.19 1.91
N GLN A 81 -16.23 31.55 1.30
CA GLN A 81 -16.11 31.63 -0.15
C GLN A 81 -16.41 30.30 -0.84
N ALA A 82 -15.85 29.19 -0.32
CA ALA A 82 -16.06 27.87 -0.90
C ALA A 82 -17.53 27.43 -0.82
N LEU A 83 -18.18 27.63 0.33
CA LEU A 83 -19.56 27.22 0.56
C LEU A 83 -20.56 28.15 -0.13
N GLU A 84 -20.35 29.46 -0.14
CA GLU A 84 -21.20 30.42 -0.86
C GLU A 84 -21.18 30.17 -2.36
N ARG A 85 -19.99 29.92 -2.94
CA ARG A 85 -19.89 29.57 -4.35
C ARG A 85 -20.61 28.26 -4.64
N THR A 86 -20.38 27.24 -3.81
CA THR A 86 -21.00 25.92 -3.99
C THR A 86 -22.52 26.00 -3.87
N ALA A 87 -23.06 26.72 -2.89
CA ALA A 87 -24.48 26.96 -2.72
C ALA A 87 -25.08 27.73 -3.91
N ALA A 88 -24.43 28.81 -4.37
CA ALA A 88 -24.88 29.57 -5.52
C ALA A 88 -24.93 28.72 -6.80
N VAL A 89 -23.92 27.87 -7.04
CA VAL A 89 -23.89 26.96 -8.21
C VAL A 89 -24.97 25.88 -8.11
N PHE A 90 -25.13 25.24 -6.94
CA PHE A 90 -26.19 24.25 -6.72
C PHE A 90 -27.57 24.88 -6.92
N ALA A 91 -27.86 26.02 -6.30
CA ALA A 91 -29.12 26.73 -6.46
C ALA A 91 -29.39 27.11 -7.92
N ALA A 92 -28.39 27.59 -8.66
CA ALA A 92 -28.53 27.91 -10.08
C ALA A 92 -28.82 26.67 -10.94
N ILE A 93 -28.14 25.55 -10.66
CA ILE A 93 -28.38 24.27 -11.37
C ILE A 93 -29.78 23.76 -11.06
N ILE A 94 -30.18 23.71 -9.79
CA ILE A 94 -31.50 23.25 -9.35
C ILE A 94 -32.60 24.11 -9.99
N LYS A 95 -32.45 25.44 -9.96
CA LYS A 95 -33.41 26.36 -10.58
C LYS A 95 -33.56 26.14 -12.09
N LYS A 96 -32.47 25.82 -12.79
CA LYS A 96 -32.46 25.68 -14.25
C LYS A 96 -32.85 24.27 -14.73
N HIS A 97 -32.47 23.24 -13.98
CA HIS A 97 -32.53 21.84 -14.43
C HIS A 97 -33.36 20.93 -13.52
N GLY A 98 -33.92 21.46 -12.43
CA GLY A 98 -34.62 20.69 -11.42
C GLY A 98 -33.69 20.10 -10.36
N PRO A 99 -34.27 19.60 -9.24
CA PRO A 99 -33.49 19.09 -8.11
C PRO A 99 -32.70 17.82 -8.44
N ASP A 100 -33.18 17.00 -9.38
CA ASP A 100 -32.50 15.78 -9.83
C ASP A 100 -31.23 16.05 -10.68
N ALA A 101 -30.89 17.32 -10.93
CA ALA A 101 -29.66 17.70 -11.61
C ALA A 101 -28.43 17.78 -10.68
N VAL A 102 -28.61 17.59 -9.37
CA VAL A 102 -27.54 17.52 -8.36
C VAL A 102 -27.59 16.20 -7.60
N ALA A 103 -26.45 15.73 -7.09
CA ALA A 103 -26.36 14.49 -6.34
C ALA A 103 -25.29 14.50 -5.25
N PHE A 104 -25.47 13.65 -4.24
CA PHE A 104 -24.48 13.34 -3.22
C PHE A 104 -24.04 11.87 -3.34
N TYR A 105 -22.74 11.62 -3.50
CA TYR A 105 -22.16 10.29 -3.45
C TYR A 105 -21.34 10.13 -2.17
N ALA A 106 -21.95 9.47 -1.18
CA ALA A 106 -21.41 9.33 0.17
C ALA A 106 -20.84 7.92 0.43
N SER A 107 -20.49 7.61 1.67
CA SER A 107 -19.82 6.34 2.01
C SER A 107 -20.22 5.81 3.37
N GLY A 108 -20.20 4.49 3.55
CA GLY A 108 -20.37 3.82 4.85
C GLY A 108 -19.25 4.11 5.85
N GLN A 109 -18.41 5.11 5.58
CA GLN A 109 -17.44 5.69 6.50
C GLN A 109 -18.01 6.88 7.27
N CYS A 110 -19.08 7.51 6.75
CA CYS A 110 -19.75 8.61 7.42
C CYS A 110 -20.33 8.13 8.75
N LEU A 111 -20.33 9.02 9.74
CA LEU A 111 -21.04 8.82 11.00
C LEU A 111 -22.55 8.90 10.75
N THR A 112 -23.34 8.34 11.65
CA THR A 112 -24.80 8.28 11.48
C THR A 112 -25.41 9.67 11.38
N GLU A 113 -24.85 10.63 12.12
CA GLU A 113 -25.28 12.04 12.13
C GLU A 113 -24.97 12.74 10.80
N GLU A 114 -23.79 12.47 10.23
CA GLU A 114 -23.36 12.97 8.92
C GLU A 114 -24.27 12.44 7.83
N TYR A 115 -24.58 11.14 7.90
CA TYR A 115 -25.53 10.50 7.01
C TYR A 115 -26.94 11.06 7.15
N TYR A 116 -27.38 11.34 8.37
CA TYR A 116 -28.71 11.86 8.65
C TYR A 116 -28.89 13.24 8.02
N VAL A 117 -27.97 14.18 8.28
CA VAL A 117 -28.12 15.55 7.78
C VAL A 117 -28.03 15.64 6.26
N VAL A 118 -27.17 14.84 5.60
CA VAL A 118 -27.12 14.84 4.12
C VAL A 118 -28.40 14.26 3.51
N ASN A 119 -29.01 13.24 4.14
CA ASN A 119 -30.29 12.70 3.70
C ASN A 119 -31.44 13.69 3.90
N LYS A 120 -31.51 14.31 5.09
CA LYS A 120 -32.48 15.38 5.39
C LYS A 120 -32.37 16.49 4.35
N LEU A 121 -31.15 16.95 4.04
CA LEU A 121 -30.89 17.99 3.06
C LEU A 121 -31.36 17.63 1.64
N ILE A 122 -30.87 16.52 1.08
CA ILE A 122 -31.14 16.19 -0.33
C ILE A 122 -32.61 15.83 -0.56
N LYS A 123 -33.21 15.05 0.34
CA LYS A 123 -34.59 14.56 0.20
C LYS A 123 -35.60 15.59 0.67
N GLY A 124 -35.44 16.08 1.90
CA GLY A 124 -36.40 16.97 2.57
C GLY A 124 -36.37 18.42 2.10
N PHE A 125 -35.23 18.94 1.63
CA PHE A 125 -35.09 20.37 1.31
C PHE A 125 -34.77 20.64 -0.16
N ILE A 126 -33.82 19.91 -0.76
CA ILE A 126 -33.57 20.01 -2.20
C ILE A 126 -34.71 19.36 -3.00
N GLY A 127 -35.35 18.31 -2.47
CA GLY A 127 -36.46 17.62 -3.13
C GLY A 127 -36.03 16.57 -4.15
N SER A 128 -34.82 16.02 -4.01
CA SER A 128 -34.32 14.92 -4.85
C SER A 128 -33.97 13.70 -4.01
N ASN A 129 -34.10 12.51 -4.59
CA ASN A 129 -33.61 11.27 -3.98
C ASN A 129 -32.20 10.89 -4.47
N ASN A 130 -31.49 11.78 -5.18
CA ASN A 130 -30.14 11.56 -5.73
C ASN A 130 -29.04 11.58 -4.66
N ILE A 131 -29.14 10.66 -3.71
CA ILE A 131 -28.08 10.29 -2.79
C ILE A 131 -27.88 8.78 -2.86
N ASP A 132 -26.64 8.35 -3.06
CA ASP A 132 -26.30 6.94 -2.93
C ASP A 132 -24.90 6.81 -2.32
N THR A 133 -24.54 5.60 -1.92
CA THR A 133 -23.30 5.35 -1.18
C THR A 133 -22.56 4.12 -1.68
N ASN A 134 -21.32 3.98 -1.24
CA ASN A 134 -20.58 2.70 -1.35
C ASN A 134 -21.34 1.49 -0.80
N SER A 135 -22.33 1.67 0.08
CA SER A 135 -23.19 0.58 0.56
C SER A 135 -23.96 -0.08 -0.59
N ARG A 136 -24.30 0.67 -1.66
CA ARG A 136 -24.83 0.12 -2.93
C ARG A 136 -23.92 -0.96 -3.50
N LEU A 137 -22.62 -0.67 -3.52
CA LEU A 137 -21.59 -1.55 -4.09
C LEU A 137 -21.27 -2.75 -3.19
N CYS A 138 -21.76 -2.76 -1.95
CA CYS A 138 -21.32 -3.66 -0.89
C CYS A 138 -22.44 -4.62 -0.44
N MET A 139 -23.55 -4.11 0.09
CA MET A 139 -24.53 -4.91 0.82
C MET A 139 -25.94 -4.88 0.21
N SER A 140 -26.18 -4.09 -0.84
CA SER A 140 -27.55 -3.82 -1.31
C SER A 140 -28.32 -5.09 -1.71
N SER A 141 -27.66 -6.11 -2.25
CA SER A 141 -28.28 -7.41 -2.54
C SER A 141 -28.75 -8.15 -1.27
N ALA A 142 -27.96 -8.12 -0.20
CA ALA A 142 -28.34 -8.71 1.09
C ALA A 142 -29.50 -7.96 1.75
N VAL A 143 -29.48 -6.63 1.68
CA VAL A 143 -30.55 -5.75 2.20
C VAL A 143 -31.88 -6.07 1.52
N VAL A 144 -31.89 -6.17 0.18
CA VAL A 144 -33.11 -6.51 -0.56
C VAL A 144 -33.57 -7.93 -0.21
N ALA A 145 -32.66 -8.89 -0.06
CA ALA A 145 -33.02 -10.25 0.32
C ALA A 145 -33.62 -10.34 1.74
N TYR A 146 -33.05 -9.66 2.74
CA TYR A 146 -33.65 -9.58 4.08
C TYR A 146 -35.04 -8.95 4.01
N LYS A 147 -35.19 -7.84 3.28
CA LYS A 147 -36.50 -7.19 3.12
C LYS A 147 -37.53 -8.11 2.48
N MET A 148 -37.13 -8.88 1.46
CA MET A 148 -38.02 -9.81 0.78
C MET A 148 -38.40 -11.02 1.64
N ALA A 149 -37.46 -11.57 2.42
CA ALA A 149 -37.69 -12.77 3.23
C ALA A 149 -38.30 -12.48 4.61
N LEU A 150 -37.90 -11.38 5.25
CA LEU A 150 -38.19 -11.04 6.65
C LEU A 150 -39.00 -9.74 6.82
N GLY A 151 -39.27 -9.01 5.74
CA GLY A 151 -40.08 -7.79 5.71
C GLY A 151 -39.29 -6.48 5.75
N GLU A 152 -38.12 -6.46 6.41
CA GLU A 152 -37.22 -5.30 6.50
C GLU A 152 -35.73 -5.70 6.42
N ASP A 153 -34.83 -4.71 6.37
CA ASP A 153 -33.38 -4.91 6.53
C ASP A 153 -33.00 -5.23 7.98
N ALA A 154 -33.50 -6.36 8.47
CA ALA A 154 -33.37 -6.80 9.86
C ALA A 154 -32.45 -8.02 9.94
N VAL A 155 -31.17 -7.78 10.23
CA VAL A 155 -30.20 -8.87 10.48
C VAL A 155 -30.66 -9.63 11.73
N PRO A 156 -30.95 -10.95 11.68
CA PRO A 156 -31.56 -11.64 12.82
C PRO A 156 -30.61 -11.92 14.01
N GLY A 157 -29.38 -12.33 13.71
CA GLY A 157 -28.43 -12.85 14.71
C GLY A 157 -27.58 -11.78 15.41
N THR A 158 -26.76 -12.22 16.35
CA THR A 158 -25.71 -11.44 17.04
C THR A 158 -24.36 -12.15 16.91
N TYR A 159 -23.25 -11.45 17.16
CA TYR A 159 -21.94 -12.07 17.21
C TYR A 159 -21.82 -13.13 18.31
N ASP A 160 -22.60 -13.05 19.39
CA ASP A 160 -22.59 -14.07 20.45
C ASP A 160 -23.16 -15.43 19.99
N ASP A 161 -23.84 -15.46 18.83
CA ASP A 161 -24.28 -16.72 18.21
C ASP A 161 -23.10 -17.52 17.63
N ILE A 162 -21.95 -16.89 17.36
CA ILE A 162 -20.75 -17.59 16.87
C ILE A 162 -20.31 -18.67 17.86
N GLU A 163 -20.29 -18.36 19.15
CA GLU A 163 -19.89 -19.30 20.19
C GLU A 163 -20.96 -20.38 20.48
N GLN A 164 -22.20 -20.18 20.01
CA GLN A 164 -23.33 -21.08 20.25
C GLN A 164 -23.67 -21.96 19.04
N ALA A 165 -23.15 -21.64 17.86
CA ALA A 165 -23.35 -22.44 16.66
C ALA A 165 -22.56 -23.75 16.73
N ASP A 166 -23.14 -24.84 16.23
CA ASP A 166 -22.46 -26.11 15.98
C ASP A 166 -22.26 -26.39 14.48
N CYS A 167 -22.88 -25.60 13.60
CA CYS A 167 -22.57 -25.53 12.18
C CYS A 167 -22.45 -24.07 11.70
N ILE A 168 -21.30 -23.72 11.12
CA ILE A 168 -21.06 -22.41 10.50
C ILE A 168 -20.77 -22.60 9.01
N PHE A 169 -21.57 -21.99 8.16
CA PHE A 169 -21.37 -21.97 6.72
C PHE A 169 -20.93 -20.58 6.22
N VAL A 170 -19.65 -20.46 5.86
CA VAL A 170 -19.06 -19.26 5.25
C VAL A 170 -19.25 -19.32 3.73
N ALA A 171 -20.07 -18.43 3.17
CA ALA A 171 -20.39 -18.40 1.75
C ALA A 171 -19.86 -17.13 1.08
N GLY A 172 -18.97 -17.28 0.08
CA GLY A 172 -18.43 -16.16 -0.69
C GLY A 172 -17.74 -15.08 0.17
N ALA A 173 -17.02 -15.51 1.22
CA ALA A 173 -16.41 -14.62 2.20
C ALA A 173 -15.05 -15.14 2.69
N ASN A 174 -14.14 -14.21 3.01
CA ASN A 174 -12.87 -14.51 3.70
C ASN A 174 -12.78 -13.72 5.03
N PRO A 175 -13.59 -14.09 6.05
CA PRO A 175 -13.60 -13.42 7.35
C PRO A 175 -12.23 -13.44 8.06
N ALA A 176 -11.38 -14.44 7.82
CA ALA A 176 -10.02 -14.48 8.39
C ALA A 176 -9.19 -13.22 8.05
N TRP A 177 -9.39 -12.64 6.87
CA TRP A 177 -8.70 -11.41 6.44
C TRP A 177 -9.56 -10.16 6.51
N CYS A 178 -10.85 -10.28 6.16
CA CYS A 178 -11.75 -9.13 6.03
C CYS A 178 -12.40 -8.73 7.37
N HIS A 179 -12.65 -9.71 8.24
CA HIS A 179 -13.27 -9.54 9.56
C HIS A 179 -12.50 -10.31 10.65
N PRO A 180 -11.17 -10.08 10.82
CA PRO A 180 -10.31 -11.01 11.56
C PRO A 180 -10.76 -11.26 12.99
N ILE A 181 -11.36 -10.27 13.65
CA ILE A 181 -11.85 -10.42 15.03
C ILE A 181 -13.01 -11.41 15.14
N LEU A 182 -13.94 -11.40 14.17
CA LEU A 182 -15.01 -12.40 14.14
C LEU A 182 -14.44 -13.79 13.85
N TRP A 183 -13.44 -13.89 12.96
CA TRP A 183 -12.77 -15.15 12.70
C TRP A 183 -12.00 -15.69 13.92
N ARG A 184 -11.35 -14.81 14.71
CA ARG A 184 -10.71 -15.21 15.98
C ARG A 184 -11.73 -15.75 16.99
N ARG A 185 -12.97 -15.24 16.98
CA ARG A 185 -14.07 -15.80 17.80
C ARG A 185 -14.46 -17.19 17.31
N ILE A 186 -14.58 -17.40 15.99
CA ILE A 186 -14.86 -18.72 15.39
C ILE A 186 -13.74 -19.72 15.74
N GLU A 187 -12.49 -19.31 15.65
CA GLU A 187 -11.33 -20.12 16.06
C GLU A 187 -11.41 -20.54 17.52
N ALA A 188 -11.70 -19.59 18.42
CA ALA A 188 -11.87 -19.89 19.83
C ALA A 188 -13.07 -20.83 20.07
N ALA A 189 -14.17 -20.64 19.34
CA ALA A 189 -15.36 -21.47 19.43
C ALA A 189 -15.10 -22.91 18.93
N LYS A 190 -14.44 -23.10 17.78
CA LYS A 190 -14.02 -24.41 17.25
C LYS A 190 -12.98 -25.08 18.15
N ALA A 191 -12.08 -24.31 18.77
CA ALA A 191 -11.14 -24.86 19.74
C ALA A 191 -11.85 -25.35 21.02
N ALA A 192 -12.86 -24.63 21.49
CA ALA A 192 -13.68 -25.02 22.63
C ALA A 192 -14.65 -26.18 22.32
N ASN A 193 -15.14 -26.24 21.07
CA ASN A 193 -16.00 -27.30 20.55
C ASN A 193 -15.43 -27.87 19.24
N PRO A 194 -14.51 -28.86 19.31
CA PRO A 194 -13.94 -29.47 18.11
C PRO A 194 -14.97 -30.14 17.18
N ALA A 195 -16.15 -30.47 17.69
CA ALA A 195 -17.23 -31.10 16.91
C ALA A 195 -17.97 -30.11 15.99
N MET A 196 -17.92 -28.80 16.29
CA MET A 196 -18.49 -27.73 15.46
C MET A 196 -18.07 -27.92 14.00
N LYS A 197 -18.99 -27.88 13.05
CA LYS A 197 -18.68 -28.02 11.62
C LYS A 197 -18.54 -26.67 10.94
N ILE A 198 -17.47 -26.50 10.16
CA ILE A 198 -17.24 -25.31 9.36
C ILE A 198 -17.26 -25.68 7.88
N ILE A 199 -18.22 -25.13 7.15
CA ILE A 199 -18.32 -25.23 5.70
C ILE A 199 -17.83 -23.90 5.11
N VAL A 200 -17.00 -23.95 4.08
CA VAL A 200 -16.58 -22.76 3.32
C VAL A 200 -16.90 -22.97 1.85
N SER A 201 -17.65 -22.05 1.23
CA SER A 201 -17.85 -22.01 -0.22
C SER A 201 -17.16 -20.78 -0.80
N ASP A 202 -16.07 -21.01 -1.53
CA ASP A 202 -15.29 -19.97 -2.20
C ASP A 202 -14.47 -20.63 -3.34
N PRO A 203 -14.40 -20.06 -4.56
CA PRO A 203 -13.53 -20.57 -5.63
C PRO A 203 -12.04 -20.59 -5.25
N ARG A 204 -11.65 -19.84 -4.21
CA ARG A 204 -10.28 -19.81 -3.67
C ARG A 204 -10.21 -20.60 -2.37
N VAL A 205 -9.11 -21.33 -2.18
CA VAL A 205 -8.69 -21.82 -0.86
C VAL A 205 -8.16 -20.62 -0.07
N THR A 206 -9.08 -19.91 0.59
CA THR A 206 -8.72 -18.73 1.40
C THR A 206 -8.21 -19.15 2.77
N GLN A 207 -7.72 -18.20 3.57
CA GLN A 207 -7.26 -18.47 4.94
C GLN A 207 -8.39 -18.94 5.85
N SER A 208 -9.65 -18.65 5.49
CA SER A 208 -10.81 -19.18 6.21
C SER A 208 -10.97 -20.70 5.99
N CYS A 209 -10.46 -21.25 4.87
CA CYS A 209 -10.48 -22.68 4.61
C CYS A 209 -9.55 -23.49 5.53
N ALA A 210 -8.60 -22.86 6.22
CA ALA A 210 -7.65 -23.55 7.09
C ALA A 210 -8.32 -24.31 8.26
N LEU A 211 -9.53 -23.91 8.64
CA LEU A 211 -10.33 -24.56 9.69
C LEU A 211 -11.61 -25.23 9.15
N ALA A 212 -11.79 -25.24 7.84
CA ALA A 212 -13.00 -25.81 7.24
C ALA A 212 -12.97 -27.34 7.35
N ASP A 213 -14.05 -27.93 7.87
CA ASP A 213 -14.32 -29.37 7.77
C ASP A 213 -14.72 -29.75 6.32
N LEU A 214 -15.24 -28.77 5.57
CA LEU A 214 -15.62 -28.93 4.17
C LEU A 214 -15.37 -27.63 3.38
N HIS A 215 -14.57 -27.71 2.31
CA HIS A 215 -14.40 -26.63 1.34
C HIS A 215 -15.11 -26.98 0.03
N LEU A 216 -16.09 -26.17 -0.33
CA LEU A 216 -16.84 -26.22 -1.58
C LEU A 216 -16.22 -25.23 -2.57
N GLN A 217 -15.22 -25.68 -3.33
CA GLN A 217 -14.54 -24.85 -4.32
C GLN A 217 -15.37 -24.66 -5.60
N VAL A 218 -16.46 -23.91 -5.50
CA VAL A 218 -17.45 -23.74 -6.58
C VAL A 218 -16.92 -22.98 -7.79
N ASN A 219 -17.50 -23.24 -8.96
CA ASN A 219 -17.42 -22.36 -10.12
C ASN A 219 -18.08 -21.01 -9.76
N PRO A 220 -17.42 -19.85 -9.99
CA PRO A 220 -18.05 -18.56 -9.75
C PRO A 220 -19.38 -18.44 -10.49
N GLY A 221 -20.42 -17.92 -9.81
CA GLY A 221 -21.74 -17.73 -10.41
C GLY A 221 -22.74 -18.87 -10.16
N THR A 222 -22.32 -20.01 -9.61
CA THR A 222 -23.20 -21.18 -9.40
C THR A 222 -23.73 -21.31 -7.97
N ASP A 223 -23.69 -20.24 -7.18
CA ASP A 223 -24.07 -20.27 -5.76
C ASP A 223 -25.55 -20.68 -5.55
N ILE A 224 -26.46 -20.22 -6.42
CA ILE A 224 -27.89 -20.61 -6.35
C ILE A 224 -28.04 -22.11 -6.59
N VAL A 225 -27.35 -22.65 -7.60
CA VAL A 225 -27.33 -24.08 -7.93
C VAL A 225 -26.90 -24.89 -6.71
N LEU A 226 -25.81 -24.46 -6.03
CA LEU A 226 -25.32 -25.11 -4.82
C LEU A 226 -26.36 -25.09 -3.70
N HIS A 227 -26.93 -23.93 -3.38
CA HIS A 227 -27.90 -23.80 -2.30
C HIS A 227 -29.19 -24.57 -2.58
N HIS A 228 -29.65 -24.61 -3.83
CA HIS A 228 -30.80 -25.43 -4.23
C HIS A 228 -30.50 -26.92 -4.06
N ALA A 229 -29.31 -27.38 -4.45
CA ALA A 229 -28.92 -28.77 -4.26
C ALA A 229 -28.82 -29.15 -2.77
N ILE A 230 -28.28 -28.28 -1.92
CA ILE A 230 -28.30 -28.47 -0.46
C ILE A 230 -29.75 -28.50 0.06
N GLY A 231 -30.60 -27.58 -0.38
CA GLY A 231 -32.02 -27.55 -0.01
C GLY A 231 -32.76 -28.83 -0.41
N ARG A 232 -32.53 -29.33 -1.63
CA ARG A 232 -33.04 -30.62 -2.10
C ARG A 232 -32.61 -31.77 -1.19
N ALA A 233 -31.32 -31.83 -0.85
CA ALA A 233 -30.78 -32.88 0.00
C ALA A 233 -31.38 -32.83 1.41
N LEU A 234 -31.51 -31.64 2.01
CA LEU A 234 -32.17 -31.46 3.31
C LEU A 234 -33.64 -31.91 3.29
N ILE A 235 -34.40 -31.55 2.26
CA ILE A 235 -35.81 -31.96 2.10
C ILE A 235 -35.91 -33.48 1.93
N THR A 236 -35.07 -34.07 1.09
CA THR A 236 -35.12 -35.51 0.79
C THR A 236 -34.73 -36.36 2.01
N ALA A 237 -33.81 -35.86 2.83
CA ALA A 237 -33.38 -36.50 4.07
C ALA A 237 -34.31 -36.24 5.27
N GLY A 238 -35.36 -35.43 5.11
CA GLY A 238 -36.32 -35.12 6.18
C GLY A 238 -35.78 -34.17 7.26
N HIS A 239 -34.77 -33.35 6.94
CA HIS A 239 -34.17 -32.37 7.86
C HIS A 239 -34.89 -31.01 7.91
N THR A 240 -36.11 -30.91 7.38
CA THR A 240 -36.93 -29.70 7.45
C THR A 240 -37.68 -29.60 8.77
N ASP A 241 -37.79 -28.40 9.33
CA ASP A 241 -38.68 -28.14 10.48
C ASP A 241 -40.10 -27.88 9.98
N SER A 242 -40.84 -28.96 9.70
CA SER A 242 -42.20 -28.86 9.13
C SER A 242 -43.13 -28.03 10.01
N SER A 243 -42.98 -28.10 11.34
CA SER A 243 -43.81 -27.34 12.27
C SER A 243 -43.57 -25.83 12.15
N PHE A 244 -42.29 -25.41 12.05
CA PHE A 244 -41.94 -24.02 11.82
C PHE A 244 -42.38 -23.55 10.44
N VAL A 245 -42.15 -24.36 9.40
CA VAL A 245 -42.51 -24.03 8.02
C VAL A 245 -44.02 -23.79 7.90
N GLU A 246 -44.84 -24.70 8.41
CA GLU A 246 -46.31 -24.59 8.37
C GLU A 246 -46.84 -23.43 9.23
N ALA A 247 -46.23 -23.17 10.39
CA ALA A 247 -46.74 -22.17 11.33
C ALA A 247 -46.24 -20.74 11.07
N HIS A 248 -45.07 -20.57 10.44
CA HIS A 248 -44.36 -19.28 10.41
C HIS A 248 -43.80 -18.87 9.05
N THR A 249 -44.01 -19.66 7.98
CA THR A 249 -43.46 -19.34 6.65
C THR A 249 -44.49 -19.45 5.53
N ASN A 250 -44.24 -18.77 4.42
CA ASN A 250 -44.98 -18.92 3.16
C ASN A 250 -44.05 -19.37 2.04
N GLY A 251 -44.59 -20.05 1.01
CA GLY A 251 -43.86 -20.34 -0.24
C GLY A 251 -43.05 -21.64 -0.28
N PHE A 252 -43.11 -22.48 0.76
CA PHE A 252 -42.34 -23.73 0.84
C PHE A 252 -42.62 -24.70 -0.31
N ASP A 253 -43.88 -24.97 -0.66
CA ASP A 253 -44.23 -25.95 -1.69
C ASP A 253 -43.60 -25.60 -3.05
N LYS A 254 -43.71 -24.32 -3.44
CA LYS A 254 -43.10 -23.83 -4.68
C LYS A 254 -41.57 -23.92 -4.64
N TYR A 255 -40.95 -23.64 -3.49
CA TYR A 255 -39.51 -23.82 -3.32
C TYR A 255 -39.10 -25.28 -3.44
N LYS A 256 -39.84 -26.19 -2.81
CA LYS A 256 -39.64 -27.63 -2.90
C LYS A 256 -39.71 -28.09 -4.36
N ASP A 257 -40.72 -27.68 -5.12
CA ASP A 257 -40.83 -28.02 -6.54
C ASP A 257 -39.60 -27.56 -7.32
N THR A 258 -39.17 -26.30 -7.13
CA THR A 258 -38.01 -25.73 -7.82
C THR A 258 -36.71 -26.46 -7.50
N VAL A 259 -36.41 -26.76 -6.23
CA VAL A 259 -35.15 -27.46 -5.89
C VAL A 259 -35.16 -28.93 -6.33
N MET A 260 -36.34 -29.49 -6.62
CA MET A 260 -36.48 -30.84 -7.15
C MET A 260 -36.28 -30.93 -8.68
N GLU A 261 -36.22 -29.80 -9.39
CA GLU A 261 -36.03 -29.76 -10.85
C GLU A 261 -34.66 -30.31 -11.29
N ARG A 262 -33.61 -30.13 -10.49
CA ARG A 262 -32.26 -30.67 -10.78
C ARG A 262 -31.85 -31.76 -9.81
N THR A 263 -31.14 -32.74 -10.31
CA THR A 263 -30.46 -33.76 -9.49
C THR A 263 -29.22 -33.18 -8.80
N ILE A 264 -28.73 -33.86 -7.77
CA ILE A 264 -27.50 -33.45 -7.07
C ILE A 264 -26.29 -33.60 -7.98
N GLU A 265 -26.29 -34.61 -8.85
CA GLU A 265 -25.22 -34.91 -9.82
C GLU A 265 -25.10 -33.79 -10.86
N GLU A 266 -26.22 -33.33 -11.43
CA GLU A 266 -26.25 -32.19 -12.35
C GLU A 266 -25.76 -30.92 -11.66
N ALA A 267 -26.24 -30.65 -10.44
CA ALA A 267 -25.83 -29.48 -9.67
C ALA A 267 -24.32 -29.51 -9.33
N ALA A 268 -23.80 -30.68 -8.94
CA ALA A 268 -22.38 -30.90 -8.65
C ALA A 268 -21.51 -30.63 -9.89
N ALA A 269 -21.93 -31.13 -11.06
CA ALA A 269 -21.26 -30.88 -12.33
C ALA A 269 -21.22 -29.38 -12.68
N ILE A 270 -22.34 -28.67 -12.56
CA ILE A 270 -22.42 -27.22 -12.81
C ILE A 270 -21.53 -26.45 -11.83
N CYS A 271 -21.59 -26.80 -10.54
CA CYS A 271 -20.78 -26.17 -9.50
C CYS A 271 -19.29 -26.54 -9.58
N GLY A 272 -18.93 -27.58 -10.32
CA GLY A 272 -17.55 -28.07 -10.41
C GLY A 272 -17.02 -28.61 -9.07
N ILE A 273 -17.87 -29.31 -8.31
CA ILE A 273 -17.55 -29.98 -7.04
C ILE A 273 -18.07 -31.43 -7.05
N ALA A 274 -17.66 -32.25 -6.08
CA ALA A 274 -18.20 -33.61 -5.95
C ALA A 274 -19.62 -33.61 -5.36
N ALA A 275 -20.50 -34.49 -5.85
CA ALA A 275 -21.86 -34.67 -5.33
C ALA A 275 -21.86 -35.07 -3.85
N GLU A 276 -20.92 -35.91 -3.42
CA GLU A 276 -20.71 -36.28 -2.01
C GLU A 276 -20.53 -35.06 -1.11
N ASN A 277 -19.84 -34.02 -1.58
CA ASN A 277 -19.64 -32.81 -0.80
C ASN A 277 -20.94 -32.02 -0.61
N ILE A 278 -21.88 -32.09 -1.55
CA ILE A 278 -23.22 -31.49 -1.39
C ILE A 278 -24.01 -32.24 -0.32
N HIS A 279 -24.01 -33.58 -0.36
CA HIS A 279 -24.63 -34.40 0.68
C HIS A 279 -24.02 -34.12 2.04
N LYS A 280 -22.69 -34.09 2.15
CA LYS A 280 -21.98 -33.80 3.39
C LYS A 280 -22.29 -32.41 3.95
N ALA A 281 -22.44 -31.40 3.08
CA ALA A 281 -22.89 -30.07 3.50
C ALA A 281 -24.32 -30.11 4.06
N ALA A 282 -25.23 -30.81 3.38
CA ALA A 282 -26.60 -31.00 3.84
C ALA A 282 -26.65 -31.79 5.18
N ASP A 283 -25.84 -32.82 5.35
CA ASP A 283 -25.76 -33.60 6.60
C ASP A 283 -25.25 -32.74 7.76
N TYR A 284 -24.23 -31.90 7.53
CA TYR A 284 -23.73 -30.99 8.56
C TYR A 284 -24.76 -29.95 8.98
N ILE A 285 -25.56 -29.46 8.03
CA ILE A 285 -26.63 -28.50 8.31
C ILE A 285 -27.83 -29.19 8.98
N GLY A 286 -28.26 -30.33 8.46
CA GLY A 286 -29.44 -31.06 8.94
C GLY A 286 -29.29 -31.67 10.34
N ASN A 287 -28.05 -31.94 10.76
CA ASN A 287 -27.74 -32.41 12.11
C ASN A 287 -27.41 -31.27 13.10
N ALA A 288 -27.38 -30.02 12.64
CA ALA A 288 -27.03 -28.88 13.48
C ALA A 288 -28.17 -28.55 14.46
N THR A 289 -27.82 -28.20 15.69
CA THR A 289 -28.76 -27.56 16.62
C THR A 289 -28.70 -26.03 16.50
N GLY A 290 -27.54 -25.49 16.12
CA GLY A 290 -27.29 -24.08 15.86
C GLY A 290 -26.58 -23.89 14.51
N PHE A 291 -27.35 -23.48 13.49
CA PHE A 291 -26.83 -23.24 12.15
C PHE A 291 -26.74 -21.75 11.83
N MET A 292 -25.53 -21.27 11.57
CA MET A 292 -25.24 -19.89 11.20
C MET A 292 -24.60 -19.82 9.81
N THR A 293 -25.05 -18.90 8.97
CA THR A 293 -24.33 -18.56 7.73
C THR A 293 -23.64 -17.21 7.85
N LEU A 294 -22.43 -17.11 7.31
CA LEU A 294 -21.64 -15.89 7.24
C LEU A 294 -21.29 -15.61 5.78
N TRP A 295 -21.82 -14.54 5.19
CA TRP A 295 -21.53 -14.22 3.78
C TRP A 295 -21.22 -12.75 3.54
N THR A 296 -20.65 -12.44 2.38
CA THR A 296 -20.35 -11.07 1.98
C THR A 296 -20.31 -10.91 0.45
N MET A 297 -19.29 -10.24 -0.07
CA MET A 297 -19.15 -9.82 -1.45
C MET A 297 -19.21 -10.94 -2.50
N GLY A 298 -18.85 -12.19 -2.19
CA GLY A 298 -18.94 -13.30 -3.14
C GLY A 298 -20.36 -13.58 -3.63
N LEU A 299 -21.35 -13.36 -2.75
CA LEU A 299 -22.76 -13.44 -3.09
C LEU A 299 -23.32 -12.07 -3.50
N ASN A 300 -22.97 -11.01 -2.77
CA ASN A 300 -23.60 -9.70 -2.94
C ASN A 300 -23.24 -9.01 -4.26
N GLN A 301 -21.95 -9.05 -4.64
CA GLN A 301 -21.43 -8.35 -5.83
C GLN A 301 -21.58 -9.22 -7.07
N SER A 302 -22.83 -9.48 -7.43
CA SER A 302 -23.25 -10.34 -8.54
C SER A 302 -24.43 -9.75 -9.29
N SER A 303 -24.53 -10.03 -10.59
CA SER A 303 -25.70 -9.69 -11.43
C SER A 303 -27.01 -10.42 -11.06
N VAL A 304 -26.93 -11.41 -10.15
CA VAL A 304 -28.06 -12.12 -9.55
C VAL A 304 -27.92 -12.19 -8.01
N GLY A 305 -27.29 -11.18 -7.42
CA GLY A 305 -26.93 -11.15 -6.01
C GLY A 305 -28.11 -11.32 -5.06
N VAL A 306 -29.28 -10.76 -5.35
CA VAL A 306 -30.47 -10.91 -4.48
C VAL A 306 -30.90 -12.37 -4.38
N HIS A 307 -30.96 -13.07 -5.50
CA HIS A 307 -31.33 -14.49 -5.53
C HIS A 307 -30.29 -15.38 -4.83
N LYS A 308 -28.99 -15.08 -4.94
CA LYS A 308 -27.94 -15.77 -4.18
C LYS A 308 -28.12 -15.63 -2.66
N ASN A 309 -28.53 -14.45 -2.22
CA ASN A 309 -28.79 -14.18 -0.80
C ASN A 309 -30.05 -14.91 -0.31
N LEU A 310 -31.15 -14.82 -1.09
CA LEU A 310 -32.39 -15.50 -0.78
C LEU A 310 -32.23 -17.03 -0.71
N SER A 311 -31.45 -17.62 -1.63
CA SER A 311 -31.25 -19.07 -1.64
C SER A 311 -30.50 -19.55 -0.39
N LEU A 312 -29.62 -18.73 0.18
CA LEU A 312 -28.96 -19.00 1.45
C LEU A 312 -29.90 -18.80 2.65
N ILE A 313 -30.72 -17.75 2.64
CA ILE A 313 -31.73 -17.50 3.69
C ILE A 313 -32.78 -18.62 3.73
N ASN A 314 -33.20 -19.15 2.56
CA ASN A 314 -34.14 -20.26 2.48
C ASN A 314 -33.67 -21.48 3.27
N LEU A 315 -32.36 -21.78 3.28
CA LEU A 315 -31.82 -22.90 4.06
C LEU A 315 -32.10 -22.75 5.55
N HIS A 316 -32.06 -21.53 6.10
CA HIS A 316 -32.44 -21.27 7.49
C HIS A 316 -33.95 -21.39 7.72
N LEU A 317 -34.76 -20.91 6.77
CA LEU A 317 -36.22 -20.94 6.91
C LEU A 317 -36.77 -22.37 6.84
N ILE A 318 -36.26 -23.23 5.95
CA ILE A 318 -36.73 -24.62 5.84
C ILE A 318 -36.28 -25.50 7.03
N THR A 319 -35.20 -25.14 7.69
CA THR A 319 -34.66 -25.85 8.87
C THR A 319 -35.08 -25.23 10.20
N GLY A 320 -35.78 -24.08 10.18
CA GLY A 320 -36.18 -23.37 11.38
C GLY A 320 -35.02 -22.75 12.17
N HIS A 321 -33.84 -22.54 11.58
CA HIS A 321 -32.66 -21.93 12.21
C HIS A 321 -32.65 -20.40 12.11
N ILE A 322 -33.66 -19.76 12.71
CA ILE A 322 -33.79 -18.30 12.82
C ILE A 322 -34.48 -17.95 14.14
N GLY A 323 -34.12 -16.82 14.77
CA GLY A 323 -34.66 -16.43 16.07
C GLY A 323 -34.18 -17.28 17.26
N LYS A 324 -33.28 -18.24 17.02
CA LYS A 324 -32.74 -19.18 18.00
C LYS A 324 -31.27 -18.89 18.31
N PRO A 325 -30.76 -19.22 19.51
CA PRO A 325 -29.33 -19.12 19.82
C PRO A 325 -28.48 -19.93 18.84
N GLY A 326 -27.30 -19.41 18.47
CA GLY A 326 -26.39 -20.09 17.55
C GLY A 326 -26.89 -20.17 16.11
N SER A 327 -28.01 -19.50 15.79
CA SER A 327 -28.71 -19.66 14.52
C SER A 327 -28.93 -18.34 13.81
N GLY A 328 -28.87 -18.38 12.48
CA GLY A 328 -29.43 -17.33 11.63
C GLY A 328 -28.56 -16.92 10.45
N PRO A 329 -29.19 -16.34 9.43
CA PRO A 329 -28.48 -15.81 8.28
C PRO A 329 -27.82 -14.48 8.65
N PHE A 330 -26.48 -14.42 8.63
CA PHE A 330 -25.70 -13.25 9.02
C PHE A 330 -24.83 -12.68 7.89
N SER A 331 -25.25 -11.55 7.31
CA SER A 331 -24.46 -10.84 6.31
C SER A 331 -23.34 -10.00 6.94
N LEU A 332 -22.09 -10.30 6.59
CA LEU A 332 -20.91 -9.57 7.07
C LEU A 332 -20.78 -8.22 6.36
N THR A 333 -21.06 -7.15 7.10
CA THR A 333 -20.96 -5.76 6.59
C THR A 333 -19.49 -5.36 6.34
N GLY A 334 -19.22 -4.75 5.18
CA GLY A 334 -17.88 -4.34 4.78
C GLY A 334 -17.37 -3.08 5.46
N GLN A 335 -18.03 -1.93 5.25
CA GLN A 335 -17.64 -0.61 5.77
C GLN A 335 -18.17 -0.37 7.20
N PRO A 336 -17.54 0.51 8.00
CA PRO A 336 -17.74 0.52 9.46
C PRO A 336 -19.15 0.96 9.88
N ASN A 337 -19.80 1.83 9.09
CA ASN A 337 -21.12 2.37 9.36
C ASN A 337 -22.07 2.23 8.18
N ALA A 338 -21.89 1.21 7.35
CA ALA A 338 -22.80 0.97 6.23
C ALA A 338 -24.22 0.64 6.73
N MET A 339 -24.40 0.12 7.95
CA MET A 339 -25.72 -0.11 8.55
C MET A 339 -26.37 1.20 9.01
N GLY A 340 -25.65 2.04 9.79
CA GLY A 340 -26.15 3.36 10.20
C GLY A 340 -26.55 4.25 9.01
N GLY A 341 -25.80 4.18 7.90
CA GLY A 341 -26.19 4.85 6.67
C GLY A 341 -27.53 4.38 6.10
N ARG A 342 -27.91 3.11 6.24
CA ARG A 342 -29.21 2.58 5.76
C ARG A 342 -30.34 2.89 6.74
N GLU A 343 -30.06 2.88 8.04
CA GLU A 343 -31.00 3.29 9.11
C GLU A 343 -31.53 4.71 8.86
N VAL A 344 -30.68 5.63 8.40
CA VAL A 344 -31.08 7.02 8.11
C VAL A 344 -31.44 7.28 6.64
N GLY A 345 -31.54 6.23 5.83
CA GLY A 345 -32.03 6.30 4.45
C GLY A 345 -31.00 6.66 3.38
N GLY A 346 -29.70 6.48 3.61
CA GLY A 346 -28.58 6.84 2.72
C GLY A 346 -28.42 6.05 1.42
N LEU A 347 -29.50 5.49 0.89
CA LEU A 347 -29.56 4.96 -0.47
C LEU A 347 -30.66 5.68 -1.26
N SER A 348 -30.53 5.70 -2.58
CA SER A 348 -31.40 6.47 -3.47
C SER A 348 -32.86 6.02 -3.48
N ASN A 349 -33.14 4.84 -2.91
CA ASN A 349 -34.47 4.22 -2.84
C ASN A 349 -35.00 4.02 -1.42
N LEU A 350 -34.34 4.56 -0.38
CA LEU A 350 -34.73 4.40 1.02
C LEU A 350 -35.26 5.70 1.65
N LEU A 351 -36.11 5.58 2.66
CA LEU A 351 -36.40 6.65 3.63
C LEU A 351 -35.80 6.29 5.00
N PRO A 352 -35.59 7.27 5.90
CA PRO A 352 -35.07 7.01 7.24
C PRO A 352 -36.00 6.15 8.10
N ALA A 353 -35.40 5.45 9.05
CA ALA A 353 -35.98 4.48 9.98
C ALA A 353 -36.82 3.41 9.29
N HIS A 354 -36.23 2.79 8.25
CA HIS A 354 -36.84 1.71 7.46
C HIS A 354 -38.17 2.03 6.79
N ARG A 355 -38.57 3.31 6.77
CA ARG A 355 -39.72 3.77 6.01
C ARG A 355 -39.52 3.47 4.52
N VAL A 356 -40.62 3.08 3.88
CA VAL A 356 -40.65 2.66 2.48
C VAL A 356 -40.93 3.86 1.58
N LEU A 357 -39.98 4.21 0.70
CA LEU A 357 -40.09 5.35 -0.21
C LEU A 357 -41.37 5.34 -1.05
N ASN A 358 -41.77 4.17 -1.58
CA ASN A 358 -42.97 4.04 -2.42
C ASN A 358 -44.29 4.14 -1.63
N ASN A 359 -44.26 4.15 -0.29
CA ASN A 359 -45.46 4.30 0.54
C ASN A 359 -45.75 5.80 0.76
N PRO A 360 -46.90 6.33 0.27
CA PRO A 360 -47.24 7.74 0.43
C PRO A 360 -47.40 8.17 1.90
N ALA A 361 -47.87 7.31 2.79
CA ALA A 361 -48.04 7.62 4.20
C ALA A 361 -46.68 7.83 4.88
N HIS A 362 -45.72 6.94 4.59
CA HIS A 362 -44.35 7.07 5.07
C HIS A 362 -43.66 8.35 4.57
N ARG A 363 -43.87 8.72 3.31
CA ARG A 363 -43.35 10.00 2.77
C ARG A 363 -43.93 11.19 3.54
N LYS A 364 -45.26 11.21 3.73
CA LYS A 364 -45.94 12.29 4.48
C LYS A 364 -45.46 12.38 5.93
N GLU A 365 -45.22 11.26 6.59
CA GLU A 365 -44.72 11.21 7.96
C GLU A 365 -43.32 11.83 8.08
N VAL A 366 -42.38 11.39 7.23
CA VAL A 366 -41.00 11.94 7.22
C VAL A 366 -41.02 13.42 6.84
N GLN A 367 -41.82 13.80 5.85
CA GLN A 367 -41.97 15.21 5.45
C GLN A 367 -42.54 16.06 6.59
N ALA A 368 -43.55 15.58 7.30
CA ALA A 368 -44.13 16.31 8.44
C ALA A 368 -43.12 16.48 9.57
N PHE A 369 -42.25 15.48 9.80
CA PHE A 369 -41.21 15.54 10.82
C PHE A 369 -40.06 16.48 10.44
N TRP A 370 -39.54 16.41 9.21
CA TRP A 370 -38.43 17.26 8.77
C TRP A 370 -38.83 18.68 8.40
N GLY A 371 -40.07 18.87 7.94
CA GLY A 371 -40.48 20.06 7.19
C GLY A 371 -39.86 20.08 5.78
N GLY A 372 -39.80 21.27 5.19
CA GLY A 372 -39.21 21.49 3.86
C GLY A 372 -40.18 21.27 2.70
N THR A 373 -39.70 20.65 1.62
CA THR A 373 -40.46 20.40 0.39
C THR A 373 -41.12 19.02 0.39
N GLU A 374 -42.02 18.79 -0.57
CA GLU A 374 -42.60 17.46 -0.80
C GLU A 374 -41.52 16.44 -1.17
N LEU A 375 -41.55 15.28 -0.50
CA LEU A 375 -40.64 14.18 -0.79
C LEU A 375 -41.04 13.47 -2.10
N SER A 376 -40.08 13.37 -3.02
CA SER A 376 -40.27 12.67 -4.29
C SER A 376 -40.65 11.21 -4.08
N ASP A 377 -41.60 10.72 -4.87
CA ASP A 377 -42.02 9.33 -4.93
C ASP A 377 -41.14 8.46 -5.83
N LYS A 378 -40.22 9.08 -6.58
CA LYS A 378 -39.30 8.39 -7.50
C LYS A 378 -37.98 8.09 -6.81
N PRO A 379 -37.46 6.86 -6.89
CA PRO A 379 -36.08 6.58 -6.51
C PRO A 379 -35.10 7.48 -7.27
N GLY A 380 -34.06 7.93 -6.58
CA GLY A 380 -32.97 8.66 -7.21
C GLY A 380 -32.01 7.74 -7.95
N LEU A 381 -31.03 8.35 -8.62
CA LEU A 381 -29.96 7.64 -9.32
C LEU A 381 -29.10 6.83 -8.33
N THR A 382 -28.85 5.57 -8.65
CA THR A 382 -27.88 4.74 -7.89
C THR A 382 -26.44 5.16 -8.16
N ALA A 383 -25.50 4.68 -7.36
CA ALA A 383 -24.08 5.06 -7.43
C ALA A 383 -23.48 4.91 -8.84
N THR A 384 -23.80 3.85 -9.59
CA THR A 384 -23.34 3.67 -10.97
C THR A 384 -24.11 4.56 -11.96
N GLU A 385 -25.43 4.68 -11.79
CA GLU A 385 -26.29 5.53 -12.62
C GLU A 385 -25.97 7.02 -12.49
N MET A 386 -25.48 7.48 -11.34
CA MET A 386 -24.98 8.86 -11.16
C MET A 386 -23.87 9.17 -12.16
N PHE A 387 -22.90 8.26 -12.34
CA PHE A 387 -21.78 8.47 -13.27
C PHE A 387 -22.24 8.35 -14.73
N THR A 388 -23.20 7.47 -15.02
CA THR A 388 -23.87 7.46 -16.33
C THR A 388 -24.56 8.80 -16.62
N ALA A 389 -25.27 9.35 -15.64
CA ALA A 389 -25.97 10.63 -15.76
C ALA A 389 -25.02 11.83 -15.83
N LEU A 390 -23.83 11.78 -15.22
CA LEU A 390 -22.78 12.79 -15.43
C LEU A 390 -22.25 12.74 -16.85
N ASN A 391 -22.06 11.53 -17.39
CA ASN A 391 -21.50 11.33 -18.71
C ASN A 391 -22.47 11.74 -19.83
N ASP A 392 -23.78 11.45 -19.70
CA ASP A 392 -24.82 11.87 -20.64
C ASP A 392 -25.34 13.29 -20.39
N GLY A 393 -25.02 13.87 -19.22
CA GLY A 393 -25.33 15.23 -18.84
C GLY A 393 -26.70 15.42 -18.19
N ARG A 394 -27.46 14.37 -17.85
CA ARG A 394 -28.67 14.52 -17.01
C ARG A 394 -28.31 15.05 -15.62
N LEU A 395 -27.23 14.55 -15.03
CA LEU A 395 -26.68 15.04 -13.77
C LEU A 395 -25.62 16.12 -14.07
N LYS A 396 -25.73 17.28 -13.40
CA LYS A 396 -24.83 18.44 -13.65
C LYS A 396 -23.79 18.58 -12.55
N ALA A 397 -24.18 18.45 -11.30
CA ALA A 397 -23.29 18.56 -10.15
C ALA A 397 -23.28 17.29 -9.30
N ILE A 398 -22.11 16.92 -8.81
CA ILE A 398 -21.95 15.83 -7.84
C ILE A 398 -21.08 16.28 -6.67
N TRP A 399 -21.50 15.93 -5.47
CA TRP A 399 -20.71 16.06 -4.25
C TRP A 399 -20.27 14.67 -3.79
N ILE A 400 -18.97 14.41 -3.87
CA ILE A 400 -18.35 13.15 -3.46
C ILE A 400 -17.77 13.34 -2.06
N MET A 401 -18.17 12.51 -1.10
CA MET A 401 -17.68 12.61 0.29
C MET A 401 -17.26 11.26 0.85
N CYS A 402 -16.11 11.24 1.54
CA CYS A 402 -15.58 10.05 2.22
C CYS A 402 -15.43 8.81 1.31
N THR A 403 -15.20 8.99 0.01
CA THR A 403 -15.06 7.88 -0.96
C THR A 403 -14.17 8.25 -2.14
N ASN A 404 -13.60 7.23 -2.79
CA ASN A 404 -12.82 7.36 -4.02
C ASN A 404 -13.42 6.47 -5.14
N PRO A 405 -14.40 6.98 -5.92
CA PRO A 405 -15.01 6.29 -7.05
C PRO A 405 -14.03 5.80 -8.10
N LEU A 406 -12.91 6.52 -8.32
CA LEU A 406 -11.95 6.20 -9.38
C LEU A 406 -11.10 4.95 -9.11
N VAL A 407 -11.28 4.33 -7.94
CA VAL A 407 -10.74 3.01 -7.61
C VAL A 407 -11.84 2.03 -7.27
N SER A 408 -12.98 2.49 -6.73
CA SER A 408 -14.00 1.62 -6.12
C SER A 408 -15.22 1.31 -7.00
N LEU A 409 -15.55 2.12 -7.99
CA LEU A 409 -16.63 1.84 -8.94
C LEU A 409 -16.19 0.81 -10.00
N PRO A 410 -17.13 0.03 -10.57
CA PRO A 410 -16.83 -0.78 -11.75
C PRO A 410 -16.62 0.13 -12.97
N ASP A 411 -15.91 -0.37 -13.98
CA ASP A 411 -15.52 0.41 -15.16
C ASP A 411 -14.96 1.79 -14.79
N ALA A 412 -13.85 1.76 -14.04
CA ALA A 412 -13.29 2.96 -13.44
C ALA A 412 -12.81 4.02 -14.48
N ARG A 413 -12.58 3.62 -15.74
CA ARG A 413 -12.31 4.55 -16.85
C ARG A 413 -13.57 5.30 -17.28
N PHE A 414 -14.72 4.62 -17.35
CA PHE A 414 -16.00 5.29 -17.56
C PHE A 414 -16.31 6.29 -16.45
N ALA A 415 -16.11 5.90 -15.19
CA ALA A 415 -16.30 6.81 -14.05
C ALA A 415 -15.38 8.05 -14.14
N GLU A 416 -14.14 7.88 -14.60
CA GLU A 416 -13.22 8.99 -14.85
C GLU A 416 -13.69 9.91 -15.97
N ALA A 417 -14.13 9.35 -17.10
CA ALA A 417 -14.68 10.11 -18.22
C ALA A 417 -15.96 10.88 -17.82
N ALA A 418 -16.78 10.31 -16.95
CA ALA A 418 -17.96 10.96 -16.40
C ALA A 418 -17.60 12.20 -15.56
N LEU A 419 -16.61 12.11 -14.68
CA LEU A 419 -16.14 13.27 -13.90
C LEU A 419 -15.55 14.37 -14.77
N GLN A 420 -14.85 14.01 -15.85
CA GLN A 420 -14.36 14.97 -16.85
C GLN A 420 -15.49 15.75 -17.54
N LYS A 421 -16.69 15.16 -17.67
CA LYS A 421 -17.85 15.80 -18.31
C LYS A 421 -18.77 16.53 -17.34
N ALA A 422 -18.75 16.16 -16.05
CA ALA A 422 -19.53 16.82 -15.00
C ALA A 422 -19.39 18.34 -15.06
N LYS A 423 -20.45 19.11 -14.78
CA LYS A 423 -20.39 20.58 -14.82
C LYS A 423 -19.81 21.16 -13.54
N TYR A 424 -19.99 20.48 -12.41
CA TYR A 424 -19.46 20.90 -11.13
C TYR A 424 -19.19 19.69 -10.23
N VAL A 425 -17.99 19.59 -9.67
CA VAL A 425 -17.58 18.48 -8.79
C VAL A 425 -17.09 19.04 -7.46
N VAL A 426 -17.75 18.65 -6.37
CA VAL A 426 -17.31 18.92 -5.00
C VAL A 426 -16.70 17.65 -4.42
N VAL A 427 -15.52 17.73 -3.82
CA VAL A 427 -14.87 16.60 -3.16
C VAL A 427 -14.58 16.97 -1.71
N GLN A 428 -15.20 16.24 -0.79
CA GLN A 428 -14.98 16.37 0.65
C GLN A 428 -14.15 15.18 1.14
N GLU A 429 -12.91 15.45 1.54
CA GLU A 429 -11.89 14.41 1.74
C GLU A 429 -10.87 14.81 2.81
N ILE A 430 -10.23 13.80 3.39
CA ILE A 430 -9.25 13.91 4.46
C ILE A 430 -7.83 14.07 3.88
N SER A 431 -7.52 13.30 2.83
CA SER A 431 -6.18 13.16 2.23
C SER A 431 -6.11 13.83 0.87
N SER A 432 -4.93 14.34 0.48
CA SER A 432 -4.64 14.90 -0.84
C SER A 432 -4.33 13.84 -1.91
N LYS A 433 -4.33 12.55 -1.56
CA LYS A 433 -3.97 11.44 -2.45
C LYS A 433 -5.07 10.92 -3.38
N PRO A 434 -6.37 10.89 -3.02
CA PRO A 434 -7.39 10.35 -3.90
C PRO A 434 -7.46 11.05 -5.26
N GLU A 435 -7.51 10.26 -6.34
CA GLU A 435 -7.46 10.76 -7.72
C GLU A 435 -8.67 11.64 -8.09
N THR A 436 -9.79 11.48 -7.38
CA THR A 436 -11.00 12.29 -7.54
C THR A 436 -10.74 13.78 -7.37
N LEU A 437 -9.77 14.17 -6.54
CA LEU A 437 -9.41 15.56 -6.28
C LEU A 437 -8.97 16.31 -7.54
N ARG A 438 -8.41 15.60 -8.54
CA ARG A 438 -8.01 16.22 -9.81
C ARG A 438 -9.20 16.87 -10.52
N TYR A 439 -10.37 16.26 -10.40
CA TYR A 439 -11.61 16.66 -11.07
C TYR A 439 -12.45 17.65 -10.25
N ALA A 440 -12.09 17.87 -8.98
CA ALA A 440 -12.79 18.78 -8.09
C ALA A 440 -12.69 20.23 -8.56
N ASP A 441 -13.83 20.89 -8.63
CA ASP A 441 -13.95 22.35 -8.70
C ASP A 441 -13.85 22.98 -7.31
N VAL A 442 -14.32 22.26 -6.27
CA VAL A 442 -14.15 22.62 -4.85
C VAL A 442 -13.70 21.40 -4.05
N VAL A 443 -12.68 21.60 -3.21
CA VAL A 443 -12.18 20.63 -2.23
C VAL A 443 -12.48 21.15 -0.83
N LEU A 444 -13.12 20.32 -0.01
CA LEU A 444 -13.49 20.65 1.36
C LEU A 444 -12.74 19.71 2.33
N PRO A 445 -11.82 20.24 3.17
CA PRO A 445 -11.05 19.41 4.09
C PRO A 445 -11.92 18.92 5.25
N ALA A 446 -12.10 17.60 5.34
CA ALA A 446 -12.93 16.95 6.36
C ALA A 446 -12.09 16.44 7.54
N ALA A 447 -12.66 16.40 8.76
CA ALA A 447 -12.04 15.83 9.96
C ALA A 447 -11.94 14.28 9.91
N ALA A 448 -10.84 13.73 10.42
CA ALA A 448 -10.56 12.30 10.42
C ALA A 448 -11.06 11.59 11.69
N TRP A 449 -10.78 10.29 11.82
CA TRP A 449 -10.97 9.56 13.08
C TRP A 449 -10.24 10.29 14.22
N THR A 450 -10.74 10.22 15.46
CA THR A 450 -10.27 11.02 16.63
C THR A 450 -10.43 12.54 16.55
N GLU A 451 -10.70 13.12 15.38
CA GLU A 451 -10.83 14.58 15.21
C GLU A 451 -12.28 15.07 15.23
N LYS A 452 -13.23 14.13 15.17
CA LYS A 452 -14.69 14.34 15.23
C LYS A 452 -15.36 13.31 16.13
N GLU A 453 -16.62 13.53 16.46
CA GLU A 453 -17.45 12.63 17.27
C GLU A 453 -18.76 12.27 16.56
N GLY A 454 -19.37 11.17 16.97
CA GLY A 454 -20.67 10.70 16.45
C GLY A 454 -20.90 9.23 16.74
N THR A 455 -21.80 8.59 15.99
CA THR A 455 -22.12 7.16 16.17
C THR A 455 -21.88 6.34 14.91
N MET A 456 -21.64 5.04 15.12
CA MET A 456 -21.61 4.04 14.05
C MET A 456 -22.38 2.79 14.46
N THR A 457 -23.10 2.18 13.52
CA THR A 457 -23.79 0.90 13.67
C THR A 457 -23.09 -0.21 12.88
N ASN A 458 -22.67 -1.27 13.58
CA ASN A 458 -21.93 -2.40 13.01
C ASN A 458 -22.85 -3.47 12.38
N ALA A 459 -22.29 -4.60 11.94
CA ALA A 459 -23.06 -5.65 11.24
C ALA A 459 -24.11 -6.37 12.12
N GLU A 460 -23.99 -6.36 13.45
CA GLU A 460 -24.96 -6.96 14.37
C GLU A 460 -25.92 -5.92 14.98
N ARG A 461 -26.11 -4.78 14.31
CA ARG A 461 -27.00 -3.68 14.73
C ARG A 461 -26.53 -2.94 15.98
N ARG A 462 -25.26 -3.12 16.36
CA ARG A 462 -24.70 -2.49 17.56
C ARG A 462 -24.23 -1.07 17.26
N ILE A 463 -24.91 -0.10 17.87
CA ILE A 463 -24.58 1.32 17.87
C ILE A 463 -23.47 1.56 18.89
N SER A 464 -22.41 2.23 18.46
CA SER A 464 -21.27 2.60 19.31
C SER A 464 -20.91 4.07 19.10
N TYR A 465 -20.53 4.74 20.19
CA TYR A 465 -20.06 6.12 20.15
C TYR A 465 -18.57 6.19 19.75
N LEU A 466 -18.27 7.14 18.86
CA LEU A 466 -16.94 7.51 18.42
C LEU A 466 -16.57 8.84 19.08
N THR A 467 -15.52 8.82 19.89
CA THR A 467 -15.10 9.96 20.71
C THR A 467 -14.09 10.84 19.97
N LYS A 468 -14.26 12.17 20.06
CA LYS A 468 -13.24 13.16 19.66
C LYS A 468 -12.13 13.21 20.73
N VAL A 469 -10.87 13.10 20.30
CA VAL A 469 -9.67 13.04 21.17
C VAL A 469 -8.64 14.13 20.82
N THR A 470 -8.59 14.56 19.56
CA THR A 470 -7.70 15.59 19.05
C THR A 470 -8.48 16.59 18.21
N ASP A 471 -7.89 17.76 17.95
CA ASP A 471 -8.44 18.71 16.99
C ASP A 471 -7.96 18.37 15.58
N ALA A 472 -8.78 18.69 14.59
CA ALA A 472 -8.41 18.53 13.20
C ALA A 472 -7.30 19.53 12.82
N PRO A 473 -6.31 19.13 12.02
CA PRO A 473 -5.23 20.03 11.60
C PRO A 473 -5.71 21.09 10.60
N GLY A 474 -5.12 22.28 10.66
CA GLY A 474 -5.47 23.41 9.79
C GLY A 474 -6.87 23.93 10.08
N GLU A 475 -7.67 24.10 9.04
CA GLU A 475 -9.07 24.54 9.10
C GLU A 475 -10.05 23.39 8.76
N ALA A 476 -9.62 22.12 8.83
CA ALA A 476 -10.49 20.99 8.53
C ALA A 476 -11.68 20.90 9.52
N LEU A 477 -12.88 20.57 9.02
CA LEU A 477 -14.12 20.53 9.80
C LEU A 477 -14.77 19.13 9.80
N PRO A 478 -15.53 18.76 10.85
CA PRO A 478 -16.39 17.57 10.83
C PRO A 478 -17.37 17.59 9.65
N ASP A 479 -17.62 16.44 9.03
CA ASP A 479 -18.44 16.36 7.82
C ASP A 479 -19.86 16.90 8.03
N ALA A 480 -20.48 16.61 9.19
CA ALA A 480 -21.82 17.08 9.54
C ALA A 480 -21.89 18.62 9.58
N GLU A 481 -20.86 19.27 10.09
CA GLU A 481 -20.77 20.73 10.16
C GLU A 481 -20.67 21.35 8.76
N ILE A 482 -19.86 20.75 7.87
CA ILE A 482 -19.75 21.19 6.47
C ILE A 482 -21.11 21.13 5.78
N ILE A 483 -21.85 20.03 5.95
CA ILE A 483 -23.17 19.83 5.35
C ILE A 483 -24.18 20.86 5.89
N CYS A 484 -24.20 21.08 7.21
CA CYS A 484 -25.11 22.02 7.84
C CYS A 484 -24.83 23.47 7.40
N ARG A 485 -23.55 23.89 7.38
CA ARG A 485 -23.17 25.22 6.88
C ARG A 485 -23.56 25.41 5.42
N PHE A 486 -23.38 24.39 4.57
CA PHE A 486 -23.85 24.43 3.18
C PHE A 486 -25.38 24.58 3.09
N ALA A 487 -26.14 23.81 3.87
CA ALA A 487 -27.60 23.89 3.91
C ALA A 487 -28.10 25.30 4.33
N GLN A 488 -27.44 25.91 5.31
CA GLN A 488 -27.74 27.29 5.73
C GLN A 488 -27.44 28.30 4.61
N LYS A 489 -26.32 28.16 3.88
CA LYS A 489 -26.00 29.02 2.72
C LYS A 489 -26.95 28.81 1.53
N MET A 490 -27.58 27.64 1.43
CA MET A 490 -28.69 27.38 0.49
C MET A 490 -30.02 28.04 0.93
N GLY A 491 -30.08 28.60 2.14
CA GLY A 491 -31.27 29.24 2.69
C GLY A 491 -32.25 28.27 3.36
N TYR A 492 -31.81 27.06 3.72
CA TYR A 492 -32.66 26.06 4.37
C TYR A 492 -32.58 26.15 5.91
N HIS A 493 -33.73 26.04 6.57
CA HIS A 493 -33.86 26.01 8.03
C HIS A 493 -33.72 24.59 8.59
N GLY A 494 -33.50 24.43 9.91
CA GLY A 494 -33.42 23.12 10.55
C GLY A 494 -32.06 22.43 10.40
N PHE A 495 -31.01 23.22 10.17
CA PHE A 495 -29.61 22.82 10.07
C PHE A 495 -28.70 23.66 10.99
N ASP A 496 -29.30 24.41 11.92
CA ASP A 496 -28.70 25.30 12.91
C ASP A 496 -28.45 24.57 14.24
N TYR A 497 -27.98 23.31 14.17
CA TYR A 497 -27.63 22.52 15.35
C TYR A 497 -26.42 23.11 16.08
N THR A 498 -26.49 23.16 17.41
CA THR A 498 -25.41 23.70 18.26
C THR A 498 -24.27 22.69 18.42
N ASN A 499 -24.58 21.40 18.37
CA ASN A 499 -23.64 20.29 18.55
C ASN A 499 -24.13 19.03 17.83
N VAL A 500 -23.25 18.02 17.73
CA VAL A 500 -23.55 16.79 16.98
C VAL A 500 -24.59 15.91 17.71
N SER A 501 -24.71 15.98 19.05
CA SER A 501 -25.73 15.21 19.79
C SER A 501 -27.15 15.62 19.42
N GLU A 502 -27.41 16.90 19.15
CA GLU A 502 -28.76 17.35 18.73
C GLU A 502 -29.20 16.69 17.41
N ILE A 503 -28.26 16.42 16.51
CA ILE A 503 -28.52 15.70 15.25
C ILE A 503 -28.91 14.25 15.56
N TYR A 504 -28.17 13.60 16.47
CA TYR A 504 -28.46 12.24 16.88
C TYR A 504 -29.81 12.13 17.59
N ASP A 505 -30.13 13.06 18.49
CA ASP A 505 -31.41 13.11 19.19
C ASP A 505 -32.58 13.30 18.20
N GLU A 506 -32.40 14.12 17.16
CA GLU A 506 -33.40 14.25 16.09
C GLU A 506 -33.58 12.93 15.32
N HIS A 507 -32.49 12.23 15.00
CA HIS A 507 -32.56 10.91 14.38
C HIS A 507 -33.30 9.91 15.29
N CYS A 508 -32.95 9.82 16.58
CA CYS A 508 -33.60 8.95 17.55
C CYS A 508 -35.11 9.18 17.61
N ARG A 509 -35.55 10.45 17.72
CA ARG A 509 -36.99 10.81 17.70
C ARG A 509 -37.71 10.30 16.46
N LEU A 510 -37.06 10.36 15.29
CA LEU A 510 -37.66 9.89 14.03
C LEU A 510 -37.87 8.37 13.99
N THR A 511 -37.15 7.60 14.81
CA THR A 511 -37.29 6.13 14.86
C THR A 511 -38.46 5.64 15.71
N ALA A 512 -39.11 6.52 16.48
CA ALA A 512 -40.20 6.16 17.39
C ALA A 512 -41.31 5.38 16.67
N GLY A 513 -41.71 4.24 17.25
CA GLY A 513 -42.78 3.38 16.73
C GLY A 513 -42.40 2.52 15.51
N THR A 514 -41.13 2.53 15.09
CA THR A 514 -40.63 1.65 14.01
C THR A 514 -40.01 0.38 14.56
N ASN A 515 -39.73 -0.61 13.70
CA ASN A 515 -39.04 -1.83 14.10
C ASN A 515 -37.56 -1.63 14.44
N ILE A 516 -37.00 -0.43 14.26
CA ILE A 516 -35.61 -0.10 14.64
C ILE A 516 -35.54 0.82 15.85
N ASP A 517 -36.67 1.05 16.53
CA ASP A 517 -36.85 2.12 17.51
C ASP A 517 -35.67 2.25 18.49
N VAL A 518 -35.08 3.45 18.48
CA VAL A 518 -34.01 3.91 19.37
C VAL A 518 -34.34 5.28 19.95
N SER A 519 -35.63 5.64 20.01
CA SER A 519 -36.10 6.94 20.52
C SER A 519 -35.78 7.18 22.00
N GLU A 520 -35.53 6.12 22.77
CA GLU A 520 -35.04 6.19 24.15
C GLU A 520 -33.52 6.46 24.24
N LEU A 521 -32.76 6.41 23.13
CA LEU A 521 -31.31 6.64 23.14
C LEU A 521 -30.96 8.13 23.02
N ASN A 522 -29.81 8.45 23.59
CA ASN A 522 -29.05 9.68 23.38
C ASN A 522 -27.56 9.37 23.61
N TYR A 523 -26.69 10.37 23.44
CA TYR A 523 -25.25 10.17 23.63
C TYR A 523 -24.86 9.77 25.05
N ASP A 524 -25.54 10.27 26.09
CA ASP A 524 -25.20 9.95 27.48
C ASP A 524 -25.42 8.47 27.78
N ILE A 525 -26.53 7.91 27.28
CA ILE A 525 -26.84 6.48 27.41
C ILE A 525 -25.80 5.63 26.68
N ILE A 526 -25.47 5.97 25.43
CA ILE A 526 -24.52 5.17 24.63
C ILE A 526 -23.11 5.24 25.23
N LYS A 527 -22.69 6.41 25.73
CA LYS A 527 -21.41 6.58 26.43
C LYS A 527 -21.36 5.74 27.71
N ALA A 528 -22.43 5.76 28.50
CA ALA A 528 -22.53 5.00 29.75
C ALA A 528 -22.55 3.48 29.50
N GLN A 529 -23.34 3.01 28.53
CA GLN A 529 -23.47 1.58 28.20
C GLN A 529 -22.38 1.06 27.28
N ARG A 530 -21.48 1.94 26.81
CA ARG A 530 -20.41 1.70 25.82
C ARG A 530 -20.90 1.41 24.39
N SER A 531 -21.97 0.63 24.25
CA SER A 531 -22.59 0.23 22.98
C SER A 531 -23.95 -0.43 23.23
N VAL A 532 -24.88 -0.33 22.28
CA VAL A 532 -26.23 -0.91 22.40
C VAL A 532 -26.68 -1.52 21.06
N GLN A 533 -27.52 -2.55 21.07
CA GLN A 533 -28.12 -3.07 19.84
C GLN A 533 -29.54 -2.56 19.68
N TRP A 534 -29.89 -2.09 18.49
CA TRP A 534 -31.28 -1.77 18.20
C TRP A 534 -32.09 -3.05 17.87
N PRO A 535 -33.40 -3.08 18.17
CA PRO A 535 -34.17 -2.02 18.86
C PRO A 535 -33.77 -1.84 20.32
N TYR A 536 -33.90 -0.61 20.82
CA TYR A 536 -33.62 -0.26 22.21
C TYR A 536 -34.91 0.25 22.88
N GLN A 537 -35.49 -0.58 23.73
CA GLN A 537 -36.78 -0.33 24.37
C GLN A 537 -36.73 -0.70 25.85
N SER A 538 -37.44 0.05 26.69
CA SER A 538 -37.49 -0.19 28.15
C SER A 538 -36.09 -0.29 28.77
N GLY A 539 -35.17 0.57 28.31
CA GLY A 539 -33.80 0.62 28.79
C GLY A 539 -32.88 -0.53 28.33
N ASN A 540 -33.32 -1.43 27.45
CA ASN A 540 -32.54 -2.59 27.01
C ASN A 540 -32.42 -2.67 25.48
N GLY A 541 -31.23 -3.03 25.00
CA GLY A 541 -31.03 -3.39 23.59
C GLY A 541 -31.49 -4.80 23.27
N THR A 542 -31.76 -5.08 22.00
CA THR A 542 -32.27 -6.38 21.52
C THR A 542 -31.18 -7.21 20.82
N PRO A 543 -30.60 -8.24 21.46
CA PRO A 543 -29.49 -9.00 20.87
C PRO A 543 -29.90 -9.83 19.65
N ARG A 544 -31.07 -10.48 19.70
CA ARG A 544 -31.60 -11.34 18.62
C ARG A 544 -33.01 -10.94 18.28
N LEU A 545 -33.29 -10.86 16.98
CA LEU A 545 -34.63 -10.59 16.46
C LEU A 545 -35.40 -11.90 16.24
N PHE A 546 -36.72 -11.80 16.12
CA PHE A 546 -37.63 -12.90 15.72
C PHE A 546 -37.65 -14.12 16.65
N ARG A 547 -37.36 -13.94 17.94
CA ARG A 547 -37.44 -15.02 18.95
C ARG A 547 -38.86 -15.54 19.18
N ASP A 548 -39.85 -14.74 18.82
CA ASP A 548 -41.28 -15.02 18.85
C ASP A 548 -41.81 -15.56 17.51
N HIS A 549 -40.94 -15.71 16.51
CA HIS A 549 -41.26 -16.10 15.13
C HIS A 549 -42.30 -15.18 14.46
N ARG A 550 -42.36 -13.90 14.85
CA ARG A 550 -43.17 -12.87 14.18
C ARG A 550 -42.25 -12.00 13.32
N PHE A 551 -42.36 -12.16 12.00
CA PHE A 551 -41.52 -11.43 11.05
C PHE A 551 -42.13 -10.07 10.70
N TYR A 552 -41.35 -9.17 10.10
CA TYR A 552 -41.83 -7.83 9.74
C TYR A 552 -42.54 -7.79 8.38
N THR A 553 -42.97 -8.94 7.88
CA THR A 553 -43.83 -9.06 6.70
C THR A 553 -45.27 -8.69 7.07
N PRO A 554 -46.12 -8.30 6.10
CA PRO A 554 -47.49 -7.87 6.39
C PRO A 554 -48.38 -8.89 7.13
N ASP A 555 -48.10 -10.18 6.97
CA ASP A 555 -48.81 -11.29 7.63
C ASP A 555 -47.98 -11.93 8.76
N GLU A 556 -46.87 -11.31 9.13
CA GLU A 556 -45.94 -11.73 10.18
C GLU A 556 -45.25 -13.09 9.96
N ARG A 557 -45.33 -13.64 8.74
CA ARG A 557 -44.70 -14.90 8.33
C ARG A 557 -43.52 -14.66 7.41
N ALA A 558 -42.40 -15.35 7.61
CA ALA A 558 -41.27 -15.27 6.72
C ALA A 558 -41.62 -15.83 5.33
N VAL A 559 -40.96 -15.35 4.27
CA VAL A 559 -41.22 -15.81 2.90
C VAL A 559 -40.04 -16.61 2.38
N ILE A 560 -40.28 -17.88 2.06
CA ILE A 560 -39.35 -18.75 1.34
C ILE A 560 -39.55 -18.46 -0.15
N HIS A 561 -38.53 -17.88 -0.78
CA HIS A 561 -38.61 -17.44 -2.18
C HIS A 561 -38.19 -18.54 -3.15
N SER A 562 -38.92 -18.70 -4.25
CA SER A 562 -38.61 -19.65 -5.34
C SER A 562 -38.32 -18.88 -6.63
N PHE A 563 -37.18 -19.20 -7.26
CA PHE A 563 -36.66 -18.61 -8.49
C PHE A 563 -35.71 -19.60 -9.19
N GLY A 564 -35.47 -19.42 -10.49
CA GLY A 564 -34.47 -20.20 -11.22
C GLY A 564 -33.02 -19.86 -10.83
N ASP A 565 -32.08 -20.68 -11.25
CA ASP A 565 -30.64 -20.55 -10.94
C ASP A 565 -29.79 -20.05 -12.13
N ASP A 566 -30.42 -19.32 -13.06
CA ASP A 566 -29.75 -18.72 -14.20
C ASP A 566 -28.63 -17.77 -13.78
N ASN A 567 -27.46 -17.92 -14.39
CA ASN A 567 -26.36 -16.98 -14.23
C ASN A 567 -26.43 -15.90 -15.33
N ARG A 568 -26.47 -14.62 -14.91
CA ARG A 568 -26.52 -13.46 -15.82
C ARG A 568 -25.16 -12.76 -16.00
N SER A 569 -24.09 -13.29 -15.41
CA SER A 569 -22.75 -12.78 -15.59
C SER A 569 -22.28 -12.89 -17.05
N GLU A 570 -21.26 -12.12 -17.39
CA GLU A 570 -20.64 -12.10 -18.72
C GLU A 570 -20.21 -13.51 -19.15
N PRO A 571 -20.66 -14.03 -20.31
CA PRO A 571 -20.31 -15.38 -20.74
C PRO A 571 -18.83 -15.48 -21.12
N LEU A 572 -18.24 -16.67 -20.89
CA LEU A 572 -16.91 -16.99 -21.38
C LEU A 572 -16.92 -17.25 -22.89
N SER A 573 -15.79 -17.00 -23.53
CA SER A 573 -15.55 -17.26 -24.96
C SER A 573 -14.14 -17.82 -25.17
N ASN A 574 -13.81 -18.22 -26.40
CA ASN A 574 -12.44 -18.63 -26.73
C ASN A 574 -11.46 -17.44 -26.57
N GLU A 575 -11.93 -16.22 -26.81
CA GLU A 575 -11.17 -14.99 -26.67
C GLU A 575 -11.01 -14.56 -25.22
N LEU A 576 -12.03 -14.76 -24.38
CA LEU A 576 -12.05 -14.42 -22.94
C LEU A 576 -12.39 -15.68 -22.10
N PRO A 577 -11.45 -16.64 -21.98
CA PRO A 577 -11.73 -17.96 -21.43
C PRO A 577 -11.63 -18.06 -19.90
N LEU A 578 -11.19 -17.00 -19.21
CA LEU A 578 -10.99 -17.01 -17.75
C LEU A 578 -11.97 -16.09 -17.04
N ILE A 579 -12.38 -16.49 -15.83
CA ILE A 579 -13.19 -15.66 -14.93
C ILE A 579 -12.26 -14.86 -14.02
N LEU A 580 -12.31 -13.54 -14.10
CA LEU A 580 -11.69 -12.65 -13.12
C LEU A 580 -12.63 -12.47 -11.92
N THR A 581 -12.12 -12.77 -10.73
CA THR A 581 -12.69 -12.33 -9.46
C THR A 581 -11.80 -11.29 -8.78
N THR A 582 -12.41 -10.39 -8.02
CA THR A 582 -11.71 -9.33 -7.29
C THR A 582 -11.94 -9.42 -5.79
N GLY A 583 -10.96 -9.00 -4.99
CA GLY A 583 -11.14 -9.00 -3.53
C GLY A 583 -10.18 -8.09 -2.78
N ARG A 584 -9.83 -8.52 -1.55
CA ARG A 584 -9.08 -7.76 -0.57
C ARG A 584 -7.85 -8.53 -0.10
N ILE A 585 -6.81 -7.81 0.32
CA ILE A 585 -5.67 -8.36 1.06
C ILE A 585 -5.77 -7.97 2.55
N ARG A 586 -5.10 -8.74 3.41
CA ARG A 586 -5.21 -8.64 4.88
C ARG A 586 -5.00 -7.23 5.45
N ASP A 587 -3.91 -6.58 5.05
CA ASP A 587 -3.38 -5.40 5.75
C ASP A 587 -3.83 -4.07 5.12
N GLN A 588 -4.46 -4.10 3.94
CA GLN A 588 -4.93 -2.91 3.26
C GLN A 588 -6.44 -2.76 3.39
N TRP A 589 -6.90 -1.53 3.60
CA TRP A 589 -8.31 -1.20 3.70
C TRP A 589 -8.76 -0.39 2.49
N HIS A 590 -9.78 -0.90 1.82
CA HIS A 590 -10.45 -0.23 0.70
C HIS A 590 -9.47 0.33 -0.36
N THR A 591 -9.50 1.63 -0.67
CA THR A 591 -8.65 2.27 -1.70
C THR A 591 -7.27 2.72 -1.17
N MET A 592 -6.88 2.27 0.03
CA MET A 592 -5.62 2.61 0.69
C MET A 592 -5.40 4.11 1.00
N SER A 593 -6.43 4.96 0.94
CA SER A 593 -6.32 6.37 1.34
C SER A 593 -5.92 6.54 2.83
N LYS A 594 -6.23 5.54 3.67
CA LYS A 594 -5.80 5.47 5.08
C LYS A 594 -4.62 4.52 5.29
N THR A 595 -4.77 3.24 4.92
CA THR A 595 -3.76 2.21 5.22
C THR A 595 -2.50 2.29 4.35
N GLY A 596 -2.56 2.91 3.17
CA GLY A 596 -1.43 3.00 2.24
C GLY A 596 -0.29 3.92 2.73
N LYS A 597 -0.57 4.83 3.68
CA LYS A 597 0.47 5.66 4.32
C LYS A 597 1.14 5.01 5.52
N VAL A 598 0.55 3.96 6.09
CA VAL A 598 1.16 3.22 7.21
C VAL A 598 2.17 2.20 6.67
N SER A 599 3.46 2.38 6.96
CA SER A 599 4.53 1.56 6.38
C SER A 599 4.46 0.10 6.85
N LYS A 600 4.14 -0.14 8.12
CA LYS A 600 3.90 -1.49 8.67
C LYS A 600 2.87 -2.30 7.88
N LEU A 601 1.81 -1.67 7.38
CA LEU A 601 0.74 -2.35 6.64
C LEU A 601 1.12 -2.71 5.18
N LYS A 602 2.26 -2.22 4.69
CA LYS A 602 2.78 -2.51 3.33
C LYS A 602 3.83 -3.62 3.30
N GLN A 603 4.25 -4.14 4.46
CA GLN A 603 5.37 -5.09 4.54
C GLN A 603 5.02 -6.50 4.06
N HIS A 604 3.75 -6.91 4.17
CA HIS A 604 3.33 -8.25 3.74
C HIS A 604 3.12 -8.33 2.23
N ILE A 605 2.33 -7.42 1.66
CA ILE A 605 2.07 -7.32 0.21
C ILE A 605 2.14 -5.84 -0.16
N SER A 606 3.11 -5.48 -0.99
CA SER A 606 3.44 -4.09 -1.33
C SER A 606 2.98 -3.68 -2.74
N SER A 607 2.63 -4.63 -3.60
CA SER A 607 2.23 -4.40 -4.99
C SER A 607 1.03 -5.27 -5.39
N SER A 608 0.33 -4.85 -6.44
CA SER A 608 -0.76 -5.62 -7.06
C SER A 608 -0.20 -6.82 -7.82
N PHE A 609 -0.96 -7.89 -7.90
CA PHE A 609 -0.56 -9.17 -8.51
C PHE A 609 -1.78 -9.90 -9.07
N LEU A 610 -1.56 -10.75 -10.09
CA LEU A 610 -2.56 -11.67 -10.61
C LEU A 610 -2.29 -13.07 -10.04
N GLU A 611 -3.19 -13.58 -9.20
CA GLU A 611 -3.16 -14.99 -8.82
C GLU A 611 -3.75 -15.83 -9.97
N ILE A 612 -3.01 -16.83 -10.45
CA ILE A 612 -3.40 -17.70 -11.56
C ILE A 612 -3.01 -19.16 -11.25
N HIS A 613 -3.87 -20.10 -11.65
CA HIS A 613 -3.59 -21.52 -11.48
C HIS A 613 -2.42 -21.98 -12.37
N PRO A 614 -1.47 -22.81 -11.89
CA PRO A 614 -0.30 -23.25 -12.67
C PRO A 614 -0.64 -23.87 -14.03
N GLU A 615 -1.74 -24.62 -14.12
CA GLU A 615 -2.18 -25.21 -15.40
C GLU A 615 -2.65 -24.16 -16.41
N ASP A 616 -3.38 -23.12 -15.96
CA ASP A 616 -3.83 -22.05 -16.84
C ASP A 616 -2.66 -21.16 -17.29
N ALA A 617 -1.67 -20.98 -16.41
CA ALA A 617 -0.42 -20.29 -16.72
C ALA A 617 0.44 -21.07 -17.71
N ARG A 618 0.58 -22.40 -17.54
CA ARG A 618 1.32 -23.29 -18.44
C ARG A 618 0.77 -23.24 -19.86
N GLN A 619 -0.55 -23.28 -20.03
CA GLN A 619 -1.22 -23.15 -21.33
C GLN A 619 -0.93 -21.81 -22.03
N ARG A 620 -0.54 -20.77 -21.26
CA ARG A 620 -0.24 -19.41 -21.74
C ARG A 620 1.25 -19.09 -21.77
N GLY A 621 2.13 -20.05 -21.43
CA GLY A 621 3.57 -19.84 -21.33
C GLY A 621 3.98 -18.79 -20.27
N ILE A 622 3.24 -18.74 -19.15
CA ILE A 622 3.47 -17.81 -18.04
C ILE A 622 4.17 -18.57 -16.90
N SER A 623 5.26 -17.98 -16.40
CA SER A 623 5.98 -18.43 -15.22
C SER A 623 5.71 -17.52 -14.01
N ALA A 624 6.14 -17.94 -12.82
CA ALA A 624 6.06 -17.08 -11.63
C ALA A 624 6.84 -15.77 -11.85
N ASP A 625 6.30 -14.67 -11.33
CA ASP A 625 6.83 -13.30 -11.44
C ASP A 625 6.91 -12.70 -12.85
N ASP A 626 6.48 -13.44 -13.90
CA ASP A 626 6.31 -12.86 -15.23
C ASP A 626 5.33 -11.69 -15.17
N ILE A 627 5.64 -10.62 -15.90
CA ILE A 627 4.68 -9.55 -16.12
C ILE A 627 3.61 -10.07 -17.09
N VAL A 628 2.36 -9.97 -16.67
CA VAL A 628 1.21 -10.38 -17.46
C VAL A 628 0.30 -9.20 -17.71
N THR A 629 -0.38 -9.26 -18.85
CA THR A 629 -1.44 -8.34 -19.23
C THR A 629 -2.77 -9.07 -19.11
N VAL A 630 -3.71 -8.47 -18.37
CA VAL A 630 -5.08 -8.96 -18.22
C VAL A 630 -6.00 -8.02 -18.98
N THR A 631 -6.78 -8.54 -19.91
CA THR A 631 -7.56 -7.73 -20.86
C THR A 631 -8.99 -8.24 -21.02
N ASN A 632 -9.88 -7.30 -21.35
CA ASN A 632 -11.19 -7.54 -21.95
C ASN A 632 -11.62 -6.28 -22.72
N GLY A 633 -12.87 -6.22 -23.18
CA GLY A 633 -13.39 -5.09 -23.96
C GLY A 633 -13.40 -3.73 -23.23
N ARG A 634 -13.24 -3.71 -21.91
CA ARG A 634 -13.30 -2.48 -21.09
C ARG A 634 -11.92 -1.90 -20.82
N GLY A 635 -10.89 -2.73 -20.74
CA GLY A 635 -9.55 -2.23 -20.46
C GLY A 635 -8.48 -3.27 -20.31
N THR A 636 -7.41 -2.83 -19.66
CA THR A 636 -6.19 -3.60 -19.50
C THR A 636 -5.56 -3.31 -18.14
N VAL A 637 -5.03 -4.34 -17.51
CA VAL A 637 -4.23 -4.30 -16.28
C VAL A 637 -2.91 -5.02 -16.55
N ARG A 638 -1.81 -4.55 -15.96
CA ARG A 638 -0.47 -5.13 -16.07
C ARG A 638 0.14 -5.29 -14.70
N VAL A 639 0.36 -6.54 -14.30
CA VAL A 639 0.85 -6.92 -12.96
C VAL A 639 1.71 -8.18 -13.05
N LYS A 640 2.37 -8.55 -11.94
CA LYS A 640 3.11 -9.82 -11.84
C LYS A 640 2.16 -11.01 -11.68
N ALA A 641 2.49 -12.12 -12.31
CA ALA A 641 1.80 -13.40 -12.12
C ALA A 641 2.29 -14.09 -10.84
N GLN A 642 1.36 -14.44 -9.97
CA GLN A 642 1.59 -15.29 -8.81
C GLN A 642 0.92 -16.64 -9.09
N LEU A 643 1.74 -17.67 -9.32
CA LEU A 643 1.21 -19.03 -9.52
C LEU A 643 0.74 -19.60 -8.18
N SER A 644 -0.49 -20.10 -8.14
CA SER A 644 -1.02 -20.76 -6.94
C SER A 644 -2.01 -21.86 -7.27
N THR A 645 -1.87 -23.01 -6.60
CA THR A 645 -2.87 -24.10 -6.68
C THR A 645 -4.11 -23.81 -5.82
N THR A 646 -4.10 -22.73 -5.02
CA THR A 646 -5.22 -22.32 -4.17
C THR A 646 -6.36 -21.65 -4.94
N ILE A 647 -6.12 -21.14 -6.14
CA ILE A 647 -7.16 -20.58 -7.02
C ILE A 647 -7.69 -21.69 -7.94
N LYS A 648 -9.01 -21.77 -8.14
CA LYS A 648 -9.62 -22.76 -9.03
C LYS A 648 -9.15 -22.57 -10.48
N LYS A 649 -8.89 -23.66 -11.19
CA LYS A 649 -8.63 -23.64 -12.64
C LYS A 649 -9.76 -22.93 -13.38
N GLY A 650 -9.43 -22.09 -14.36
CA GLY A 650 -10.36 -21.24 -15.11
C GLY A 650 -10.68 -19.91 -14.41
N VAL A 651 -10.15 -19.67 -13.20
CA VAL A 651 -10.40 -18.46 -12.41
C VAL A 651 -9.07 -17.75 -12.11
N VAL A 652 -9.08 -16.42 -12.16
CA VAL A 652 -7.95 -15.57 -11.76
C VAL A 652 -8.39 -14.52 -10.76
N PHE A 653 -7.47 -14.06 -9.92
CA PHE A 653 -7.76 -13.08 -8.87
C PHE A 653 -6.88 -11.83 -8.94
N LEU A 654 -7.51 -10.65 -8.87
CA LEU A 654 -6.84 -9.35 -8.70
C LEU A 654 -7.34 -8.63 -7.44
N PRO A 655 -6.43 -8.13 -6.57
CA PRO A 655 -6.83 -7.24 -5.48
C PRO A 655 -7.17 -5.84 -6.00
N MET A 656 -8.26 -5.23 -5.52
CA MET A 656 -8.73 -3.93 -6.04
C MET A 656 -8.13 -2.69 -5.37
N HIS A 657 -7.15 -2.85 -4.48
CA HIS A 657 -6.70 -1.77 -3.61
C HIS A 657 -6.00 -0.62 -4.33
N TRP A 658 -5.35 -0.92 -5.46
CA TRP A 658 -4.51 0.03 -6.18
C TRP A 658 -5.32 0.83 -7.21
N GLY A 659 -5.20 2.16 -7.15
CA GLY A 659 -5.61 3.09 -8.19
C GLY A 659 -4.47 3.35 -9.18
N LYS A 660 -4.33 4.60 -9.63
CA LYS A 660 -3.18 5.05 -10.41
C LYS A 660 -1.93 5.11 -9.54
N ILE A 661 -0.84 4.57 -10.08
CA ILE A 661 0.51 4.75 -9.56
C ILE A 661 1.25 5.60 -10.58
N LEU A 662 1.78 6.76 -10.17
CA LEU A 662 2.49 7.69 -11.06
C LEU A 662 1.70 8.00 -12.35
N HIS A 663 0.39 8.27 -12.19
CA HIS A 663 -0.58 8.52 -13.27
C HIS A 663 -0.92 7.32 -14.18
N ASN A 664 -0.34 6.14 -13.94
CA ASN A 664 -0.61 4.93 -14.70
C ASN A 664 -1.72 4.08 -14.03
N ASP A 665 -2.77 3.74 -14.78
CA ASP A 665 -3.94 3.01 -14.28
C ASP A 665 -3.89 1.49 -14.48
N LEU A 666 -2.80 0.96 -15.02
CA LEU A 666 -2.64 -0.47 -15.32
C LEU A 666 -2.58 -1.36 -14.06
N HIS A 667 -2.59 -0.79 -12.84
CA HIS A 667 -2.72 -1.56 -11.59
C HIS A 667 -4.16 -1.72 -11.12
N ARG A 668 -5.11 -1.00 -11.75
CA ARG A 668 -6.47 -0.83 -11.27
C ARG A 668 -7.37 -1.96 -11.73
N ALA A 669 -7.64 -2.92 -10.84
CA ALA A 669 -8.49 -4.09 -11.14
C ALA A 669 -9.87 -3.71 -11.70
N ASN A 670 -10.46 -2.62 -11.21
CA ASN A 670 -11.76 -2.15 -11.65
C ASN A 670 -11.80 -1.51 -13.05
N ASN A 671 -10.69 -1.51 -13.79
CA ASN A 671 -10.69 -1.31 -15.24
C ASN A 671 -11.30 -2.50 -16.00
N LEU A 672 -11.34 -3.68 -15.38
CA LEU A 672 -11.76 -4.92 -16.02
C LEU A 672 -13.16 -5.37 -15.57
N THR A 673 -13.67 -4.82 -14.47
CA THR A 673 -14.91 -5.31 -13.85
C THR A 673 -16.15 -4.91 -14.63
N SER A 674 -17.20 -5.72 -14.51
CA SER A 674 -18.42 -5.58 -15.29
C SER A 674 -19.33 -4.46 -14.75
N PRO A 675 -19.95 -3.66 -15.62
CA PRO A 675 -21.00 -2.72 -15.22
C PRO A 675 -22.38 -3.38 -15.08
N LEU A 676 -22.51 -4.70 -15.32
CA LEU A 676 -23.77 -5.42 -15.11
C LEU A 676 -24.24 -5.29 -13.67
N LEU A 677 -25.54 -5.02 -13.51
CA LEU A 677 -26.16 -4.80 -12.21
C LEU A 677 -27.21 -5.88 -11.93
N ASP A 678 -27.34 -6.27 -10.67
CA ASP A 678 -28.52 -6.99 -10.19
C ASP A 678 -29.79 -6.15 -10.49
N PRO A 679 -30.85 -6.75 -11.06
CA PRO A 679 -32.02 -6.00 -11.49
C PRO A 679 -32.78 -5.33 -10.34
N LEU A 680 -32.73 -5.91 -9.14
CA LEU A 680 -33.49 -5.48 -7.96
C LEU A 680 -32.65 -4.57 -7.07
N SER A 681 -31.45 -5.00 -6.67
CA SER A 681 -30.58 -4.25 -5.76
C SER A 681 -29.72 -3.21 -6.48
N LYS A 682 -29.59 -3.29 -7.81
CA LYS A 682 -28.67 -2.47 -8.61
C LYS A 682 -27.21 -2.60 -8.16
N GLN A 683 -26.84 -3.71 -7.51
CA GLN A 683 -25.46 -3.99 -7.12
C GLN A 683 -24.66 -4.51 -8.33
N PRO A 684 -23.42 -4.03 -8.57
CA PRO A 684 -22.62 -4.49 -9.70
C PRO A 684 -21.95 -5.86 -9.52
N ASP A 685 -21.69 -6.51 -10.65
CA ASP A 685 -21.10 -7.84 -10.80
C ASP A 685 -19.55 -7.83 -10.70
N PHE A 686 -19.00 -7.46 -9.55
CA PHE A 686 -17.54 -7.38 -9.36
C PHE A 686 -16.82 -8.73 -9.29
N LYS A 687 -17.55 -9.81 -8.97
CA LYS A 687 -16.96 -11.14 -8.74
C LYS A 687 -16.88 -11.98 -10.02
N TYR A 688 -17.36 -11.43 -11.13
CA TYR A 688 -17.35 -12.10 -12.42
C TYR A 688 -17.08 -11.10 -13.55
N ALA A 689 -15.93 -11.25 -14.21
CA ALA A 689 -15.66 -10.62 -15.49
C ALA A 689 -14.92 -11.62 -16.39
N ALA A 690 -15.34 -11.76 -17.64
CA ALA A 690 -14.62 -12.57 -18.60
C ALA A 690 -13.34 -11.83 -19.02
N VAL A 691 -12.19 -12.50 -18.94
CA VAL A 691 -10.88 -11.92 -19.27
C VAL A 691 -10.00 -12.88 -20.04
N GLN A 692 -9.01 -12.30 -20.73
CA GLN A 692 -7.83 -13.01 -21.19
C GLN A 692 -6.61 -12.60 -20.39
N VAL A 693 -5.70 -13.55 -20.20
CA VAL A 693 -4.39 -13.31 -19.60
C VAL A 693 -3.33 -13.71 -20.61
N ALA A 694 -2.35 -12.83 -20.83
CA ALA A 694 -1.20 -13.11 -21.68
C ALA A 694 0.08 -12.62 -21.01
N ARG A 695 1.20 -13.33 -21.24
CA ARG A 695 2.52 -12.81 -20.88
C ARG A 695 2.77 -11.49 -21.61
N TYR A 696 3.17 -10.45 -20.89
CA TYR A 696 3.54 -9.19 -21.50
C TYR A 696 4.78 -9.39 -22.37
N ARG A 697 4.72 -8.89 -23.61
CA ARG A 697 5.84 -8.89 -24.54
C ARG A 697 6.08 -7.48 -25.01
N LYS A 698 7.31 -7.01 -24.84
CA LYS A 698 7.80 -5.75 -25.42
C LYS A 698 8.42 -6.00 -26.80
N PRO A 699 8.49 -4.98 -27.68
CA PRO A 699 9.32 -5.07 -28.88
C PRO A 699 10.80 -5.22 -28.52
N VAL A 700 11.57 -5.88 -29.39
CA VAL A 700 13.03 -5.94 -29.27
C VAL A 700 13.59 -4.55 -29.51
N GLN A 701 14.50 -4.11 -28.65
CA GLN A 701 15.10 -2.78 -28.71
C GLN A 701 16.62 -2.85 -28.67
N LYS A 702 17.26 -1.83 -29.26
CA LYS A 702 18.68 -1.54 -29.11
C LYS A 702 18.90 -0.53 -28.00
N ILE A 703 19.54 -0.98 -26.92
CA ILE A 703 19.85 -0.18 -25.74
C ILE A 703 21.33 0.22 -25.80
N VAL A 704 21.59 1.52 -25.89
CA VAL A 704 22.95 2.05 -25.79
C VAL A 704 23.19 2.60 -24.39
N ILE A 705 24.29 2.23 -23.77
CA ILE A 705 24.72 2.68 -22.45
C ILE A 705 25.98 3.52 -22.59
N ILE A 706 25.96 4.75 -22.08
CA ILE A 706 27.14 5.63 -22.06
C ILE A 706 27.76 5.59 -20.65
N GLY A 707 28.93 4.97 -20.54
CA GLY A 707 29.67 4.77 -19.28
C GLY A 707 29.67 3.31 -18.81
N ALA A 708 30.76 2.88 -18.18
CA ALA A 708 30.97 1.52 -17.70
C ALA A 708 31.21 1.44 -16.17
N GLY A 709 30.50 2.27 -15.41
CA GLY A 709 30.56 2.30 -13.95
C GLY A 709 29.64 1.28 -13.26
N ALA A 710 29.44 1.46 -11.95
CA ALA A 710 28.55 0.61 -11.14
C ALA A 710 27.11 0.57 -11.65
N GLY A 711 26.55 1.72 -12.07
CA GLY A 711 25.18 1.80 -12.61
C GLY A 711 25.01 0.99 -13.89
N ALA A 712 25.94 1.12 -14.85
CA ALA A 712 25.92 0.36 -16.09
C ALA A 712 26.08 -1.16 -15.86
N CYS A 713 27.00 -1.56 -14.97
CA CYS A 713 27.17 -2.96 -14.60
C CYS A 713 25.92 -3.53 -13.92
N GLY A 714 25.33 -2.77 -12.99
CA GLY A 714 24.06 -3.11 -12.35
C GLY A 714 22.94 -3.28 -13.37
N PHE A 715 22.84 -2.36 -14.33
CA PHE A 715 21.80 -2.41 -15.36
C PHE A 715 21.96 -3.65 -16.25
N VAL A 716 23.16 -3.93 -16.78
CA VAL A 716 23.39 -5.12 -17.61
C VAL A 716 22.96 -6.39 -16.88
N LYS A 717 23.35 -6.53 -15.60
CA LYS A 717 23.02 -7.72 -14.80
C LYS A 717 21.51 -7.84 -14.58
N SER A 718 20.88 -6.81 -14.03
CA SER A 718 19.43 -6.80 -13.77
C SER A 718 18.60 -6.91 -15.05
N TYR A 719 19.06 -6.33 -16.16
CA TYR A 719 18.37 -6.40 -17.43
C TYR A 719 18.42 -7.81 -18.03
N ARG A 720 19.59 -8.47 -17.98
CA ARG A 720 19.75 -9.82 -18.54
C ARG A 720 19.09 -10.92 -17.70
N GLU A 721 18.82 -10.66 -16.43
CA GLU A 721 17.93 -11.51 -15.62
C GLU A 721 16.49 -11.50 -16.14
N LEU A 722 16.06 -10.41 -16.79
CA LEU A 722 14.68 -10.20 -17.27
C LEU A 722 14.53 -10.40 -18.79
N ASN A 723 15.56 -10.08 -19.56
CA ASN A 723 15.50 -10.02 -21.02
C ASN A 723 16.84 -10.39 -21.68
N THR A 724 16.78 -11.41 -22.51
CA THR A 724 17.94 -11.96 -23.24
C THR A 724 17.95 -11.59 -24.72
N SER A 725 16.91 -10.93 -25.24
CA SER A 725 16.72 -10.67 -26.68
C SER A 725 17.21 -9.30 -27.14
N ASP A 726 17.10 -8.27 -26.29
CA ASP A 726 17.45 -6.90 -26.68
C ASP A 726 18.96 -6.75 -26.92
N GLU A 727 19.34 -5.89 -27.85
CA GLU A 727 20.74 -5.57 -28.09
C GLU A 727 21.21 -4.57 -27.03
N ILE A 728 22.36 -4.85 -26.39
CA ILE A 728 22.97 -3.93 -25.42
C ILE A 728 24.37 -3.58 -25.90
N VAL A 729 24.58 -2.28 -26.15
CA VAL A 729 25.87 -1.71 -26.54
C VAL A 729 26.34 -0.75 -25.46
N VAL A 730 27.56 -0.93 -24.97
CA VAL A 730 28.14 -0.12 -23.89
C VAL A 730 29.36 0.61 -24.42
N PHE A 731 29.40 1.93 -24.23
CA PHE A 731 30.57 2.76 -24.56
C PHE A 731 31.30 3.17 -23.28
N SER A 732 32.58 2.81 -23.20
CA SER A 732 33.47 3.14 -22.09
C SER A 732 34.62 4.01 -22.57
N LYS A 733 34.77 5.19 -21.96
CA LYS A 733 35.94 6.06 -22.18
C LYS A 733 37.25 5.38 -21.75
N GLU A 734 37.21 4.55 -20.71
CA GLU A 734 38.40 3.82 -20.22
C GLU A 734 38.58 2.54 -21.05
N ASP A 735 39.83 2.21 -21.40
CA ASP A 735 40.17 0.93 -22.03
C ASP A 735 40.33 -0.20 -21.00
N LEU A 736 39.30 -0.40 -20.17
CA LEU A 736 39.28 -1.34 -19.06
C LEU A 736 37.92 -2.07 -18.97
N PRO A 737 37.87 -3.29 -18.41
CA PRO A 737 36.61 -3.97 -18.10
C PRO A 737 35.85 -3.22 -16.99
N PHE A 738 34.59 -3.59 -16.73
CA PHE A 738 33.86 -3.09 -15.55
C PHE A 738 34.64 -3.42 -14.27
N TYR A 739 34.88 -2.44 -13.40
CA TYR A 739 35.62 -2.63 -12.16
C TYR A 739 35.08 -1.79 -10.99
N ASN A 740 35.41 -2.21 -9.76
CA ASN A 740 35.00 -1.54 -8.53
C ASN A 740 35.99 -0.44 -8.13
N ARG A 741 35.72 0.79 -8.57
CA ARG A 741 36.54 1.96 -8.22
C ARG A 741 36.58 2.29 -6.72
N VAL A 742 35.59 1.84 -5.93
CA VAL A 742 35.55 2.09 -4.48
C VAL A 742 36.59 1.24 -3.73
N MET A 743 37.24 0.28 -4.41
CA MET A 743 38.28 -0.58 -3.84
C MET A 743 39.69 -0.17 -4.31
N LEU A 744 39.83 1.00 -4.96
CA LEU A 744 41.14 1.50 -5.38
C LEU A 744 42.11 1.75 -4.21
N PRO A 745 41.68 2.24 -3.02
CA PRO A 745 42.57 2.32 -1.85
C PRO A 745 43.22 0.98 -1.48
N ASP A 746 42.42 -0.10 -1.40
CA ASP A 746 42.91 -1.45 -1.12
C ASP A 746 43.82 -2.01 -2.23
N TYR A 747 43.64 -1.53 -3.47
CA TYR A 747 44.52 -1.89 -4.60
C TYR A 747 45.88 -1.20 -4.50
N ILE A 748 45.91 0.03 -4.00
CA ILE A 748 47.13 0.80 -3.76
C ILE A 748 47.95 0.15 -2.64
N SER A 749 47.33 -0.17 -1.50
CA SER A 749 48.01 -0.86 -0.40
C SER A 749 48.44 -2.29 -0.74
N GLY A 750 47.84 -2.89 -1.78
CA GLY A 750 48.10 -4.28 -2.17
C GLY A 750 47.24 -5.31 -1.44
N THR A 751 46.34 -4.88 -0.56
CA THR A 751 45.34 -5.72 0.11
C THR A 751 44.44 -6.45 -0.90
N GLN A 752 44.14 -5.80 -2.03
CA GLN A 752 43.39 -6.37 -3.15
C GLN A 752 44.22 -6.33 -4.43
N GLN A 753 44.19 -7.41 -5.20
CA GLN A 753 44.77 -7.50 -6.54
C GLN A 753 43.77 -7.01 -7.59
N TRP A 754 44.24 -6.49 -8.72
CA TRP A 754 43.40 -6.01 -9.82
C TRP A 754 42.27 -6.97 -10.22
N LYS A 755 42.58 -8.28 -10.29
CA LYS A 755 41.61 -9.33 -10.63
C LYS A 755 40.37 -9.34 -9.71
N GLN A 756 40.52 -8.92 -8.45
CA GLN A 756 39.44 -8.88 -7.46
C GLN A 756 38.58 -7.61 -7.60
N LEU A 757 39.09 -6.58 -8.27
CA LEU A 757 38.34 -5.36 -8.56
C LEU A 757 37.45 -5.51 -9.81
N VAL A 758 37.78 -6.42 -10.72
CA VAL A 758 36.99 -6.69 -11.93
C VAL A 758 35.58 -7.16 -11.54
N LYS A 759 34.56 -6.46 -12.03
CA LYS A 759 33.13 -6.71 -11.73
C LYS A 759 32.41 -7.50 -12.81
N MET A 760 32.98 -7.55 -14.01
CA MET A 760 32.51 -8.35 -15.14
C MET A 760 33.72 -8.81 -15.95
N THR A 761 33.87 -10.12 -16.06
CA THR A 761 34.93 -10.75 -16.85
C THR A 761 34.55 -10.82 -18.33
N ARG A 762 35.51 -11.07 -19.24
CA ARG A 762 35.20 -11.28 -20.67
C ARG A 762 34.25 -12.45 -20.92
N ALA A 763 34.31 -13.50 -20.09
CA ALA A 763 33.39 -14.63 -20.17
C ALA A 763 31.95 -14.20 -19.82
N GLU A 764 31.79 -13.37 -18.79
CA GLU A 764 30.49 -12.80 -18.41
C GLU A 764 29.98 -11.79 -19.45
N GLU A 765 30.84 -10.95 -20.02
CA GLU A 765 30.47 -10.04 -21.13
C GLU A 765 29.85 -10.84 -22.29
N LYS A 766 30.45 -11.99 -22.63
CA LYS A 766 29.93 -12.88 -23.66
C LYS A 766 28.63 -13.58 -23.23
N SER A 767 28.53 -14.06 -21.99
CA SER A 767 27.31 -14.73 -21.51
C SER A 767 26.12 -13.77 -21.39
N TYR A 768 26.37 -12.51 -21.04
CA TYR A 768 25.37 -11.45 -21.03
C TYR A 768 25.05 -10.91 -22.43
N ASN A 769 25.72 -11.39 -23.48
CA ASN A 769 25.50 -10.95 -24.87
C ASN A 769 25.48 -9.41 -24.99
N ILE A 770 26.57 -8.76 -24.57
CA ILE A 770 26.73 -7.30 -24.70
C ILE A 770 27.89 -6.97 -25.63
N THR A 771 27.79 -5.83 -26.31
CA THR A 771 28.88 -5.23 -27.09
C THR A 771 29.52 -4.12 -26.28
N LEU A 772 30.73 -4.33 -25.75
CA LEU A 772 31.46 -3.32 -24.97
C LEU A 772 32.56 -2.67 -25.81
N HIS A 773 32.37 -1.40 -26.19
CA HIS A 773 33.38 -0.57 -26.81
C HIS A 773 34.23 0.12 -25.74
N ARG A 774 35.48 -0.35 -25.59
CA ARG A 774 36.46 0.18 -24.62
C ARG A 774 37.34 1.25 -25.26
N GLY A 775 37.75 2.25 -24.49
CA GLY A 775 38.52 3.40 -25.01
C GLY A 775 37.74 4.31 -25.97
N VAL A 776 36.42 4.13 -26.11
CA VAL A 776 35.57 4.87 -27.04
C VAL A 776 34.50 5.61 -26.24
N SER A 777 34.46 6.93 -26.39
CA SER A 777 33.45 7.79 -25.74
C SER A 777 32.42 8.30 -26.74
N ILE A 778 31.19 8.55 -26.30
CA ILE A 778 30.20 9.29 -27.09
C ILE A 778 30.45 10.79 -26.95
N THR A 779 30.51 11.49 -28.07
CA THR A 779 30.81 12.93 -28.16
C THR A 779 29.59 13.77 -28.51
N HIS A 780 28.59 13.18 -29.18
CA HIS A 780 27.36 13.88 -29.58
C HIS A 780 26.12 12.98 -29.47
N ILE A 781 24.99 13.55 -29.07
CA ILE A 781 23.66 12.90 -29.04
C ILE A 781 22.70 13.74 -29.90
N ASP A 782 22.22 13.17 -30.99
CA ASP A 782 21.09 13.69 -31.76
C ASP A 782 19.82 12.96 -31.30
N ARG A 783 19.02 13.67 -30.50
CA ARG A 783 17.78 13.14 -29.91
C ARG A 783 16.67 12.97 -30.93
N ASN A 784 16.59 13.89 -31.90
CA ASN A 784 15.49 13.91 -32.86
C ASN A 784 15.58 12.73 -33.83
N ASN A 785 16.81 12.38 -34.23
CA ASN A 785 17.06 11.26 -35.15
C ASN A 785 17.47 9.96 -34.43
N LYS A 786 17.57 9.97 -33.09
CA LYS A 786 18.07 8.86 -32.26
C LYS A 786 19.46 8.34 -32.71
N LEU A 787 20.39 9.27 -32.92
CA LEU A 787 21.76 8.98 -33.33
C LEU A 787 22.78 9.40 -32.26
N LEU A 788 23.89 8.66 -32.18
CA LEU A 788 25.05 8.96 -31.34
C LEU A 788 26.30 9.02 -32.21
N THR A 789 27.17 9.98 -31.96
CA THR A 789 28.50 10.03 -32.58
C THR A 789 29.56 9.66 -31.55
N ASP A 790 30.42 8.69 -31.86
CA ASP A 790 31.53 8.29 -31.00
C ASP A 790 32.79 9.13 -31.25
N SER A 791 33.82 8.94 -30.42
CA SER A 791 35.10 9.66 -30.49
C SER A 791 35.93 9.32 -31.71
N ASN A 792 35.58 8.27 -32.45
CA ASN A 792 36.21 7.90 -33.71
C ASN A 792 35.43 8.45 -34.92
N GLY A 793 34.32 9.17 -34.69
CA GLY A 793 33.47 9.74 -35.72
C GLY A 793 32.40 8.78 -36.26
N ASN A 794 32.25 7.57 -35.71
CA ASN A 794 31.22 6.65 -36.16
C ASN A 794 29.86 7.03 -35.59
N VAL A 795 28.82 6.77 -36.38
CA VAL A 795 27.43 7.05 -36.01
C VAL A 795 26.71 5.75 -35.62
N HIS A 796 26.00 5.77 -34.49
CA HIS A 796 25.28 4.64 -33.92
C HIS A 796 23.81 5.00 -33.67
N THR A 797 22.88 4.11 -34.02
CA THR A 797 21.46 4.24 -33.66
C THR A 797 21.18 3.69 -32.26
N TYR A 798 20.11 4.17 -31.62
CA TYR A 798 19.55 3.61 -30.39
C TYR A 798 18.02 3.66 -30.40
N ASP A 799 17.38 2.71 -29.71
CA ASP A 799 15.96 2.83 -29.35
C ASP A 799 15.81 3.46 -27.97
N ILE A 800 16.68 3.04 -27.04
CA ILE A 800 16.77 3.52 -25.66
C ILE A 800 18.22 3.91 -25.36
N LEU A 801 18.41 5.06 -24.72
CA LEU A 801 19.71 5.54 -24.27
C LEU A 801 19.77 5.57 -22.74
N LEU A 802 20.79 4.92 -22.16
CA LEU A 802 21.04 4.96 -20.73
C LEU A 802 22.35 5.71 -20.45
N MET A 803 22.22 6.89 -19.85
CA MET A 803 23.37 7.70 -19.43
C MET A 803 23.83 7.25 -18.04
N ALA A 804 25.07 6.75 -17.97
CA ALA A 804 25.73 6.29 -16.74
C ALA A 804 27.19 6.80 -16.70
N THR A 805 27.41 8.05 -17.12
CA THR A 805 28.72 8.68 -17.35
C THR A 805 29.53 8.93 -16.06
N GLY A 806 28.92 8.71 -14.90
CA GLY A 806 29.53 8.83 -13.57
C GLY A 806 30.04 10.24 -13.28
N SER A 807 31.00 10.34 -12.38
CA SER A 807 31.63 11.61 -11.99
C SER A 807 33.15 11.58 -12.16
N ARG A 808 33.74 12.78 -12.24
CA ARG A 808 35.18 13.04 -12.11
C ARG A 808 35.54 13.54 -10.71
N ALA A 809 36.82 13.50 -10.35
CA ALA A 809 37.31 14.10 -9.10
C ALA A 809 37.17 15.63 -9.16
N ALA A 810 36.81 16.25 -8.03
CA ALA A 810 36.87 17.70 -7.88
C ALA A 810 38.33 18.11 -7.60
N THR A 811 38.78 19.17 -8.26
CA THR A 811 40.14 19.70 -8.13
C THR A 811 40.11 21.16 -7.66
N LEU A 812 41.23 21.64 -7.11
CA LEU A 812 41.43 23.07 -6.90
C LEU A 812 41.54 23.79 -8.25
N ARG A 813 41.24 25.09 -8.25
CA ARG A 813 41.55 25.95 -9.39
C ARG A 813 43.06 26.12 -9.45
N ASP A 814 43.62 26.13 -10.65
CA ASP A 814 45.03 26.46 -10.91
C ASP A 814 46.07 25.52 -10.26
N ILE A 815 45.82 24.20 -10.32
CA ILE A 815 46.83 23.20 -9.94
C ILE A 815 47.99 23.23 -10.94
N PRO A 816 49.25 23.36 -10.49
CA PRO A 816 50.40 23.34 -11.39
C PRO A 816 50.59 21.94 -11.99
N PRO A 817 50.99 21.82 -13.27
CA PRO A 817 51.17 20.54 -13.95
C PRO A 817 52.50 19.87 -13.58
N ILE A 818 52.85 19.81 -12.29
CA ILE A 818 54.05 19.15 -11.78
C ILE A 818 53.73 17.73 -11.29
N PRO A 819 54.62 16.74 -11.51
CA PRO A 819 54.50 15.40 -10.91
C PRO A 819 54.39 15.45 -9.39
N GLY A 820 53.58 14.56 -8.81
CA GLY A 820 53.35 14.48 -7.36
C GLY A 820 51.98 14.94 -6.89
N ILE A 821 51.13 15.50 -7.76
CA ILE A 821 49.75 15.87 -7.42
C ILE A 821 48.78 14.90 -8.10
N PHE A 822 47.99 14.18 -7.29
CA PHE A 822 47.14 13.08 -7.75
C PHE A 822 45.67 13.32 -7.41
N THR A 823 44.78 12.75 -8.21
CA THR A 823 43.39 12.48 -7.83
C THR A 823 43.22 10.99 -7.56
N MET A 824 42.06 10.58 -7.07
CA MET A 824 41.77 9.16 -6.86
C MET A 824 40.40 8.79 -7.41
N ARG A 825 40.32 8.56 -8.73
CA ARG A 825 39.05 8.22 -9.40
C ARG A 825 39.14 7.06 -10.37
N THR A 826 40.22 7.00 -11.14
CA THR A 826 40.44 5.96 -12.16
C THR A 826 41.54 4.99 -11.74
N ARG A 827 41.59 3.83 -12.39
CA ARG A 827 42.73 2.91 -12.23
C ARG A 827 44.05 3.56 -12.62
N MET A 828 44.07 4.37 -13.69
CA MET A 828 45.28 5.07 -14.12
C MET A 828 45.79 6.01 -13.04
N ASP A 829 44.90 6.71 -12.33
CA ASP A 829 45.26 7.56 -11.19
C ASP A 829 45.93 6.73 -10.09
N ALA A 830 45.35 5.57 -9.76
CA ALA A 830 45.87 4.68 -8.74
C ALA A 830 47.22 4.04 -9.11
N ASP A 831 47.38 3.61 -10.37
CA ASP A 831 48.62 3.06 -10.91
C ASP A 831 49.74 4.11 -10.89
N ALA A 832 49.46 5.33 -11.36
CA ALA A 832 50.41 6.44 -11.34
C ALA A 832 50.82 6.83 -9.90
N PHE A 833 49.85 6.90 -9.00
CA PHE A 833 50.11 7.19 -7.58
C PHE A 833 50.96 6.11 -6.92
N LYS A 834 50.63 4.83 -7.16
CA LYS A 834 51.37 3.68 -6.60
C LYS A 834 52.82 3.62 -7.09
N GLN A 835 53.08 4.02 -8.34
CA GLN A 835 54.45 4.09 -8.89
C GLN A 835 55.26 5.25 -8.32
N HIS A 836 54.60 6.31 -7.84
CA HIS A 836 55.25 7.52 -7.32
C HIS A 836 55.64 7.40 -5.85
N ILE A 837 54.76 6.82 -5.02
CA ILE A 837 54.94 6.78 -3.57
C ILE A 837 56.02 5.79 -3.13
N ASP A 838 56.82 6.22 -2.15
CA ASP A 838 57.88 5.41 -1.55
C ASP A 838 57.96 5.73 -0.04
N PRO A 839 57.90 4.74 0.86
CA PRO A 839 58.01 4.95 2.31
C PRO A 839 59.27 5.73 2.73
N SER A 840 60.35 5.68 1.94
CA SER A 840 61.61 6.39 2.22
C SER A 840 61.65 7.84 1.72
N LYS A 841 60.69 8.28 0.89
CA LYS A 841 60.71 9.60 0.21
C LYS A 841 59.90 10.71 0.88
N GLY A 842 59.29 10.44 2.04
CA GLY A 842 58.65 11.46 2.88
C GLY A 842 57.13 11.36 2.99
N LYS A 843 56.49 12.43 3.46
CA LYS A 843 55.05 12.44 3.81
C LYS A 843 54.15 12.55 2.58
N VAL A 844 52.98 11.91 2.61
CA VAL A 844 51.89 12.11 1.64
C VAL A 844 50.79 12.96 2.27
N MET A 845 50.33 14.00 1.58
CA MET A 845 49.28 14.89 2.06
C MET A 845 47.96 14.63 1.33
N ILE A 846 46.87 14.43 2.07
CA ILE A 846 45.54 14.22 1.50
C ILE A 846 44.70 15.47 1.74
N ALA A 847 44.30 16.14 0.67
CA ALA A 847 43.39 17.27 0.74
C ALA A 847 41.94 16.77 0.76
N GLY A 848 41.28 16.85 1.91
CA GLY A 848 39.90 16.43 2.13
C GLY A 848 39.79 15.23 3.08
N GLY A 849 39.28 15.48 4.29
CA GLY A 849 38.98 14.49 5.33
C GLY A 849 37.60 13.85 5.20
N GLY A 850 37.16 13.57 3.98
CA GLY A 850 35.96 12.78 3.69
C GLY A 850 36.27 11.28 3.69
N LEU A 851 35.24 10.44 3.46
CA LEU A 851 35.33 8.98 3.51
C LEU A 851 36.53 8.42 2.72
N LEU A 852 36.63 8.75 1.42
CA LEU A 852 37.73 8.28 0.56
C LEU A 852 39.10 8.76 1.05
N GLY A 853 39.20 10.00 1.53
CA GLY A 853 40.46 10.56 2.01
C GLY A 853 40.96 9.86 3.26
N ILE A 854 40.06 9.53 4.18
CA ILE A 854 40.39 8.80 5.42
C ILE A 854 40.71 7.33 5.12
N GLU A 855 39.94 6.66 4.27
CA GLU A 855 40.24 5.28 3.85
C GLU A 855 41.63 5.21 3.20
N LEU A 856 41.95 6.15 2.30
CA LEU A 856 43.28 6.22 1.69
C LEU A 856 44.38 6.52 2.72
N ALA A 857 44.14 7.43 3.67
CA ALA A 857 45.11 7.73 4.73
C ALA A 857 45.44 6.48 5.56
N ALA A 858 44.40 5.72 5.94
CA ALA A 858 44.55 4.47 6.67
C ALA A 858 45.29 3.42 5.85
N SER A 859 44.90 3.20 4.59
CA SER A 859 45.56 2.22 3.70
C SER A 859 47.04 2.55 3.45
N LEU A 860 47.41 3.83 3.38
CA LEU A 860 48.79 4.26 3.24
C LEU A 860 49.60 4.06 4.53
N LYS A 861 48.99 4.30 5.69
CA LYS A 861 49.64 4.05 6.98
C LYS A 861 49.90 2.56 7.20
N GLU A 862 49.02 1.67 6.74
CA GLU A 862 49.19 0.21 6.76
C GLU A 862 50.42 -0.27 5.97
N ILE A 863 50.90 0.50 4.98
CA ILE A 863 52.13 0.22 4.23
C ILE A 863 53.32 1.11 4.65
N ASN A 864 53.27 1.63 5.89
CA ASN A 864 54.32 2.45 6.52
C ASN A 864 54.66 3.76 5.80
N ILE A 865 53.70 4.37 5.13
CA ILE A 865 53.84 5.73 4.59
C ILE A 865 53.34 6.73 5.63
N ASP A 866 54.10 7.79 5.88
CA ASP A 866 53.63 8.90 6.72
C ASP A 866 52.60 9.74 5.96
N VAL A 867 51.47 10.01 6.61
CA VAL A 867 50.33 10.68 5.99
C VAL A 867 49.85 11.84 6.85
N GLY A 868 49.49 12.95 6.20
CA GLY A 868 48.70 14.02 6.79
C GLY A 868 47.42 14.28 6.01
N VAL A 869 46.34 14.66 6.71
CA VAL A 869 45.04 15.01 6.11
C VAL A 869 44.77 16.50 6.37
N ILE A 870 44.47 17.25 5.31
CA ILE A 870 44.08 18.65 5.38
C ILE A 870 42.57 18.74 5.22
N GLN A 871 41.91 19.36 6.19
CA GLN A 871 40.47 19.52 6.20
C GLN A 871 40.09 20.99 6.41
N ARG A 872 39.31 21.52 5.48
CA ARG A 872 38.92 22.94 5.43
C ARG A 872 38.02 23.37 6.59
N THR A 873 37.35 22.41 7.21
CA THR A 873 36.44 22.63 8.33
C THR A 873 37.05 22.08 9.61
N SER A 874 36.44 22.35 10.76
CA SER A 874 36.92 21.88 12.06
C SER A 874 36.53 20.43 12.37
N ARG A 875 36.10 19.64 11.37
CA ARG A 875 35.50 18.32 11.55
C ARG A 875 35.79 17.39 10.36
N LEU A 876 36.23 16.16 10.65
CA LEU A 876 36.32 15.08 9.67
C LEU A 876 34.93 14.55 9.32
N MET A 877 34.75 14.13 8.07
CA MET A 877 33.47 13.60 7.57
C MET A 877 32.28 14.51 7.94
N ASP A 878 32.44 15.82 7.77
CA ASP A 878 31.51 16.84 8.27
C ASP A 878 30.07 16.74 7.74
N ARG A 879 29.84 16.01 6.65
CA ARG A 879 28.51 15.66 6.12
C ARG A 879 27.96 14.33 6.61
N GLN A 880 28.81 13.44 7.14
CA GLN A 880 28.46 12.06 7.50
C GLN A 880 28.54 11.79 9.01
N LEU A 881 29.14 12.68 9.79
CA LEU A 881 29.24 12.58 11.23
C LEU A 881 28.84 13.90 11.89
N ASP A 882 28.31 13.79 13.10
CA ASP A 882 28.11 14.94 13.96
C ASP A 882 29.41 15.28 14.72
N THR A 883 29.34 16.27 15.61
CA THR A 883 30.53 16.78 16.31
C THR A 883 31.23 15.72 17.14
N LEU A 884 30.49 14.90 17.89
CA LEU A 884 31.08 13.86 18.73
C LEU A 884 31.64 12.71 17.87
N GLY A 885 30.92 12.29 16.84
CA GLY A 885 31.42 11.27 15.91
C GLY A 885 32.71 11.69 15.21
N GLY A 886 32.78 12.95 14.77
CA GLY A 886 34.00 13.52 14.17
C GLY A 886 35.18 13.61 15.15
N GLN A 887 34.92 13.92 16.42
CA GLN A 887 35.94 13.92 17.47
C GLN A 887 36.50 12.52 17.73
N LEU A 888 35.63 11.51 17.90
CA LEU A 888 36.06 10.13 18.13
C LEU A 888 36.90 9.59 16.95
N LEU A 889 36.54 9.95 15.72
CA LEU A 889 37.32 9.63 14.54
C LEU A 889 38.67 10.34 14.52
N TYR A 890 38.74 11.60 14.94
CA TYR A 890 40.01 12.33 15.07
C TYR A 890 40.96 11.64 16.06
N GLU A 891 40.47 11.25 17.22
CA GLU A 891 41.25 10.53 18.24
C GLU A 891 41.77 9.19 17.68
N GLU A 892 40.93 8.45 16.96
CA GLU A 892 41.32 7.19 16.31
C GLU A 892 42.41 7.36 15.24
N LEU A 893 42.33 8.41 14.41
CA LEU A 893 43.36 8.67 13.39
C LEU A 893 44.67 9.17 14.00
N THR A 894 44.59 9.96 15.07
CA THR A 894 45.77 10.46 15.78
C THR A 894 46.53 9.32 16.45
N ASP A 895 45.83 8.37 17.09
CA ASP A 895 46.44 7.16 17.68
C ASP A 895 47.17 6.29 16.65
N ARG A 896 46.74 6.34 15.39
CA ARG A 896 47.38 5.65 14.26
C ARG A 896 48.55 6.43 13.67
N GLY A 897 48.87 7.61 14.22
CA GLY A 897 49.95 8.46 13.74
C GLY A 897 49.67 9.10 12.38
N ILE A 898 48.41 9.48 12.12
CA ILE A 898 48.00 10.28 10.96
C ILE A 898 47.80 11.72 11.42
N ASP A 899 48.53 12.67 10.83
CA ASP A 899 48.39 14.08 11.20
C ASP A 899 47.12 14.68 10.60
N ILE A 900 46.40 15.49 11.36
CA ILE A 900 45.18 16.18 10.88
C ILE A 900 45.36 17.70 11.00
N TYR A 901 45.19 18.41 9.90
CA TYR A 901 45.28 19.87 9.79
C TYR A 901 43.88 20.45 9.52
N TYR A 902 43.20 20.89 10.57
CA TYR A 902 41.85 21.47 10.49
C TYR A 902 41.85 22.96 10.15
N ASN A 903 40.71 23.44 9.63
CA ASN A 903 40.46 24.83 9.28
C ASN A 903 41.53 25.44 8.36
N ASP A 904 42.16 24.59 7.55
CA ASP A 904 43.23 25.01 6.67
C ASP A 904 43.04 24.42 5.27
N GLU A 905 43.70 25.02 4.29
CA GLU A 905 43.65 24.56 2.91
C GLU A 905 44.97 24.87 2.20
N ILE A 906 45.24 24.11 1.14
CA ILE A 906 46.43 24.33 0.32
C ILE A 906 46.32 25.70 -0.33
N ASN A 907 47.31 26.56 -0.07
CA ASN A 907 47.44 27.86 -0.71
C ASN A 907 48.34 27.78 -1.95
N ARG A 908 49.46 27.05 -1.85
CA ARG A 908 50.46 26.94 -2.92
C ARG A 908 51.17 25.59 -2.88
N PHE A 909 51.50 25.07 -4.05
CA PHE A 909 52.39 23.91 -4.23
C PHE A 909 53.82 24.40 -4.47
N SER A 910 54.81 23.70 -3.89
CA SER A 910 56.24 24.02 -3.99
C SER A 910 57.00 22.93 -4.75
N GLY A 911 57.97 23.36 -5.57
CA GLY A 911 58.78 22.51 -6.44
C GLY A 911 58.78 22.99 -7.90
N GLN A 912 59.87 22.76 -8.64
CA GLN A 912 59.99 23.12 -10.06
C GLN A 912 59.70 21.92 -10.98
N ASP A 913 60.45 20.82 -10.82
CA ASP A 913 60.34 19.62 -11.68
C ASP A 913 59.41 18.55 -11.10
N GLN A 914 59.20 18.55 -9.78
CA GLN A 914 58.32 17.65 -9.05
C GLN A 914 57.86 18.33 -7.75
N LEU A 915 56.82 17.79 -7.11
CA LEU A 915 56.35 18.27 -5.82
C LEU A 915 57.39 18.02 -4.72
N GLU A 916 57.75 19.08 -3.99
CA GLU A 916 58.65 19.03 -2.82
C GLU A 916 57.91 19.34 -1.50
N GLY A 917 56.77 20.03 -1.60
CA GLY A 917 55.98 20.41 -0.44
C GLY A 917 54.78 21.27 -0.80
N ILE A 918 54.01 21.62 0.22
CA ILE A 918 52.86 22.51 0.12
C ILE A 918 52.93 23.59 1.19
N GLN A 919 52.44 24.77 0.85
CA GLN A 919 52.17 25.83 1.81
C GLN A 919 50.67 25.94 2.03
N LEU A 920 50.26 25.86 3.29
CA LEU A 920 48.87 26.04 3.69
C LEU A 920 48.52 27.53 3.86
N LYS A 921 47.24 27.86 3.95
CA LYS A 921 46.78 29.24 4.15
C LYS A 921 47.18 29.82 5.50
N SER A 922 47.37 28.99 6.52
CA SER A 922 47.97 29.39 7.79
C SER A 922 49.42 29.88 7.67
N GLY A 923 50.08 29.64 6.53
CA GLY A 923 51.50 29.91 6.31
C GLY A 923 52.39 28.70 6.62
N LEU A 924 51.84 27.62 7.20
CA LEU A 924 52.58 26.39 7.49
C LEU A 924 53.08 25.74 6.19
N TYR A 925 54.39 25.50 6.13
CA TYR A 925 55.01 24.72 5.06
C TYR A 925 55.15 23.26 5.49
N ILE A 926 54.68 22.34 4.66
CA ILE A 926 54.75 20.90 4.90
C ILE A 926 55.53 20.26 3.74
N PRO A 927 56.73 19.70 3.97
CA PRO A 927 57.42 18.93 2.96
C PRO A 927 56.66 17.63 2.70
N CYS A 928 56.40 17.32 1.42
CA CYS A 928 55.64 16.13 1.04
C CYS A 928 56.02 15.64 -0.35
N GLN A 929 56.07 14.32 -0.52
CA GLN A 929 56.37 13.68 -1.80
C GLN A 929 55.16 13.67 -2.74
N ALA A 930 53.94 13.68 -2.19
CA ALA A 930 52.73 13.63 -2.98
C ALA A 930 51.56 14.33 -2.26
N VAL A 931 50.64 14.89 -3.06
CA VAL A 931 49.34 15.38 -2.60
C VAL A 931 48.24 14.62 -3.31
N VAL A 932 47.25 14.10 -2.58
CA VAL A 932 46.04 13.48 -3.14
C VAL A 932 44.83 14.38 -2.91
N MET A 933 44.18 14.77 -4.00
CA MET A 933 42.97 15.59 -3.99
C MET A 933 41.74 14.70 -3.78
N SER A 934 41.15 14.77 -2.58
CA SER A 934 39.95 14.03 -2.16
C SER A 934 38.83 14.97 -1.67
N ILE A 935 38.67 16.11 -2.35
CA ILE A 935 37.73 17.18 -1.97
C ILE A 935 36.32 17.03 -2.56
N GLY A 936 35.98 15.83 -3.04
CA GLY A 936 34.66 15.48 -3.60
C GLY A 936 34.70 15.16 -5.10
N THR A 937 33.53 15.09 -5.71
CA THR A 937 33.35 14.73 -7.12
C THR A 937 32.41 15.69 -7.85
N VAL A 938 32.54 15.73 -9.19
CA VAL A 938 31.67 16.50 -10.09
C VAL A 938 31.01 15.55 -11.09
N PRO A 939 29.67 15.46 -11.16
CA PRO A 939 28.97 14.65 -12.16
C PRO A 939 29.33 15.04 -13.60
N ASN A 940 29.52 14.05 -14.48
CA ASN A 940 29.84 14.27 -15.89
C ASN A 940 28.56 14.43 -16.72
N ILE A 941 27.98 15.64 -16.73
CA ILE A 941 26.69 15.95 -17.37
C ILE A 941 26.81 16.78 -18.65
N GLU A 942 28.03 17.07 -19.10
CA GLU A 942 28.29 17.95 -20.24
C GLU A 942 27.61 17.43 -21.52
N LEU A 943 27.61 16.10 -21.72
CA LEU A 943 26.94 15.46 -22.85
C LEU A 943 25.41 15.61 -22.78
N ALA A 944 24.82 15.53 -21.59
CA ALA A 944 23.39 15.70 -21.38
C ALA A 944 22.96 17.16 -21.63
N GLN A 945 23.79 18.11 -21.18
CA GLN A 945 23.58 19.55 -21.42
C GLN A 945 23.67 19.87 -22.91
N ALA A 946 24.69 19.33 -23.61
CA ALA A 946 24.82 19.49 -25.07
C ALA A 946 23.62 18.89 -25.82
N ALA A 947 23.05 17.79 -25.30
CA ALA A 947 21.82 17.18 -25.81
C ALA A 947 20.53 17.92 -25.39
N GLN A 948 20.62 19.08 -24.74
CA GLN A 948 19.48 19.87 -24.28
C GLN A 948 18.51 19.10 -23.36
N LEU A 949 19.05 18.17 -22.56
CA LEU A 949 18.29 17.53 -21.49
C LEU A 949 18.20 18.47 -20.29
N GLU A 950 17.11 18.39 -19.53
CA GLU A 950 16.96 19.17 -18.31
C GLU A 950 18.04 18.80 -17.28
N CYS A 951 18.91 19.75 -16.96
CA CYS A 951 20.05 19.54 -16.07
C CYS A 951 20.14 20.66 -15.03
N ASN A 952 20.39 20.27 -13.78
CA ASN A 952 20.77 21.16 -12.68
C ASN A 952 22.20 20.79 -12.22
N ARG A 953 22.38 20.39 -10.95
CA ARG A 953 23.63 19.78 -10.47
C ARG A 953 23.87 18.38 -11.04
N GLY A 954 22.83 17.77 -11.61
CA GLY A 954 22.83 16.52 -12.36
C GLY A 954 21.69 16.52 -13.39
N VAL A 955 21.54 15.43 -14.15
CA VAL A 955 20.43 15.23 -15.09
C VAL A 955 19.15 14.98 -14.30
N VAL A 956 18.12 15.81 -14.52
CA VAL A 956 16.84 15.69 -13.81
C VAL A 956 16.11 14.44 -14.30
N VAL A 957 15.62 13.63 -13.36
CA VAL A 957 14.91 12.38 -13.68
C VAL A 957 13.63 12.19 -12.86
N ASN A 958 12.66 11.48 -13.44
CA ASN A 958 11.44 11.04 -12.75
C ASN A 958 11.66 9.74 -11.93
N GLU A 959 10.58 9.18 -11.37
CA GLU A 959 10.59 7.98 -10.54
C GLU A 959 10.98 6.69 -11.30
N TYR A 960 10.89 6.68 -12.63
CA TYR A 960 11.39 5.61 -13.50
C TYR A 960 12.79 5.91 -14.06
N LEU A 961 13.43 6.97 -13.56
CA LEU A 961 14.74 7.47 -13.97
C LEU A 961 14.78 7.95 -15.44
N GLN A 962 13.63 8.27 -16.02
CA GLN A 962 13.52 8.92 -17.34
C GLN A 962 13.89 10.39 -17.22
N THR A 963 14.58 10.91 -18.23
CA THR A 963 14.93 12.32 -18.35
C THR A 963 13.77 13.14 -18.96
N SER A 964 14.03 14.40 -19.34
CA SER A 964 13.10 15.19 -20.16
C SER A 964 12.81 14.58 -21.54
N ASP A 965 13.55 13.55 -21.94
CA ASP A 965 13.28 12.73 -23.12
C ASP A 965 12.79 11.33 -22.69
N PRO A 966 11.64 10.84 -23.17
CA PRO A 966 11.07 9.57 -22.72
C PRO A 966 11.92 8.33 -23.09
N ASP A 967 12.80 8.45 -24.09
CA ASP A 967 13.67 7.38 -24.58
C ASP A 967 15.10 7.46 -23.99
N ILE A 968 15.38 8.47 -23.16
CA ILE A 968 16.68 8.65 -22.49
C ILE A 968 16.52 8.59 -20.97
N TYR A 969 17.34 7.74 -20.36
CA TYR A 969 17.38 7.49 -18.93
C TYR A 969 18.73 7.94 -18.37
N ALA A 970 18.76 8.37 -17.11
CA ALA A 970 20.01 8.68 -16.41
C ALA A 970 20.06 7.98 -15.06
N ILE A 971 21.18 7.32 -14.77
CA ILE A 971 21.42 6.57 -13.53
C ILE A 971 22.82 6.83 -12.96
N GLY A 972 23.02 6.43 -11.70
CA GLY A 972 24.23 6.66 -10.95
C GLY A 972 24.37 8.11 -10.50
N GLU A 973 25.61 8.56 -10.36
CA GLU A 973 25.94 9.87 -9.76
C GLU A 973 25.45 11.07 -10.57
N ILE A 974 25.06 10.88 -11.83
CA ILE A 974 24.52 11.96 -12.67
C ILE A 974 23.03 12.16 -12.48
N ALA A 975 22.31 11.18 -11.94
CA ALA A 975 20.85 11.21 -11.83
C ALA A 975 20.42 12.06 -10.64
N ALA A 976 19.81 13.21 -10.92
CA ALA A 976 19.21 14.09 -9.93
C ALA A 976 17.73 13.73 -9.74
N PHE A 977 17.43 12.95 -8.71
CA PHE A 977 16.06 12.58 -8.34
C PHE A 977 15.58 13.47 -7.19
N ASN A 978 14.45 14.18 -7.39
CA ASN A 978 13.93 15.17 -6.42
C ASN A 978 15.00 16.15 -5.90
N GLY A 979 15.85 16.65 -6.82
CA GLY A 979 16.94 17.57 -6.50
C GLY A 979 18.15 16.94 -5.78
N THR A 980 18.13 15.63 -5.52
CA THR A 980 19.17 14.91 -4.78
C THR A 980 20.02 14.05 -5.72
N LEU A 981 21.34 14.10 -5.51
CA LEU A 981 22.31 13.22 -6.19
C LEU A 981 22.81 12.16 -5.21
N TYR A 982 22.79 10.90 -5.65
CA TYR A 982 23.23 9.79 -4.83
C TYR A 982 24.62 9.31 -5.24
N GLY A 983 25.62 9.72 -4.47
CA GLY A 983 27.04 9.41 -4.69
C GLY A 983 27.49 8.02 -4.23
N ILE A 984 26.61 7.00 -4.24
CA ILE A 984 26.90 5.67 -3.67
C ILE A 984 26.55 4.53 -4.62
N THR A 985 27.35 3.46 -4.60
CA THR A 985 27.18 2.27 -5.45
C THR A 985 25.80 1.63 -5.30
N ALA A 986 25.30 1.52 -4.07
CA ALA A 986 23.99 0.93 -3.80
C ALA A 986 22.84 1.70 -4.47
N ALA A 987 22.94 3.03 -4.55
CA ALA A 987 21.93 3.84 -5.24
C ALA A 987 21.99 3.62 -6.76
N ALA A 988 23.19 3.55 -7.33
CA ALA A 988 23.37 3.26 -8.75
C ALA A 988 22.80 1.88 -9.14
N GLU A 989 23.00 0.86 -8.29
CA GLU A 989 22.40 -0.48 -8.48
C GLU A 989 20.87 -0.44 -8.37
N GLN A 990 20.32 0.25 -7.37
CA GLN A 990 18.87 0.40 -7.19
C GLN A 990 18.22 1.13 -8.38
N GLN A 991 18.82 2.22 -8.84
CA GLN A 991 18.34 2.96 -10.01
C GLN A 991 18.39 2.10 -11.27
N ALA A 992 19.48 1.34 -11.46
CA ALA A 992 19.61 0.42 -12.59
C ALA A 992 18.55 -0.68 -12.58
N GLU A 993 18.24 -1.26 -11.41
CA GLU A 993 17.20 -2.27 -11.25
C GLU A 993 15.80 -1.70 -11.60
N VAL A 994 15.50 -0.47 -11.16
CA VAL A 994 14.23 0.20 -11.50
C VAL A 994 14.10 0.38 -13.01
N VAL A 995 15.12 0.90 -13.69
CA VAL A 995 15.08 1.08 -15.16
C VAL A 995 14.93 -0.26 -15.86
N ALA A 996 15.70 -1.28 -15.45
CA ALA A 996 15.64 -2.60 -16.06
C ALA A 996 14.23 -3.23 -15.94
N ARG A 997 13.60 -3.12 -14.76
CA ARG A 997 12.24 -3.59 -14.52
C ARG A 997 11.21 -2.81 -15.33
N TYR A 998 11.29 -1.49 -15.32
CA TYR A 998 10.36 -0.62 -16.05
C TYR A 998 10.40 -0.88 -17.56
N LEU A 999 11.59 -0.95 -18.16
CA LEU A 999 11.77 -1.25 -19.58
C LEU A 999 11.24 -2.63 -19.98
N ASN A 1000 11.15 -3.58 -19.03
CA ASN A 1000 10.56 -4.91 -19.21
C ASN A 1000 9.08 -4.98 -18.81
N GLY A 1001 8.45 -3.85 -18.53
CA GLY A 1001 7.00 -3.72 -18.31
C GLY A 1001 6.54 -3.75 -16.86
N ASP A 1002 7.44 -3.91 -15.88
CA ASP A 1002 7.10 -3.81 -14.47
C ASP A 1002 6.96 -2.34 -14.05
N ILE A 1003 5.74 -1.83 -14.20
CA ILE A 1003 5.36 -0.47 -13.83
C ILE A 1003 5.03 -0.31 -12.33
N SER A 1004 5.06 -1.40 -11.54
CA SER A 1004 4.77 -1.36 -10.11
C SER A 1004 5.98 -0.91 -9.28
N ASN A 1005 7.17 -1.05 -9.84
CA ASN A 1005 8.43 -0.72 -9.19
C ASN A 1005 8.95 0.62 -9.69
N TYR A 1006 9.22 1.54 -8.77
CA TYR A 1006 9.69 2.89 -9.06
C TYR A 1006 10.59 3.38 -7.94
N TYR A 1007 11.49 4.30 -8.28
CA TYR A 1007 12.50 4.81 -7.39
C TYR A 1007 11.92 5.82 -6.40
N GLN A 1008 12.21 5.62 -5.11
CA GLN A 1008 11.74 6.48 -4.01
C GLN A 1008 12.89 7.28 -3.36
N GLY A 1009 14.07 7.28 -3.99
CA GLY A 1009 15.32 7.72 -3.38
C GLY A 1009 16.02 6.60 -2.62
N SER A 1010 17.34 6.69 -2.53
CA SER A 1010 18.17 5.75 -1.77
C SER A 1010 18.48 6.28 -0.37
N LEU A 1011 18.72 5.37 0.57
CA LEU A 1011 19.25 5.74 1.88
C LEU A 1011 20.72 6.15 1.74
N PHE A 1012 21.07 7.35 2.21
CA PHE A 1012 22.48 7.70 2.42
C PHE A 1012 23.05 6.81 3.51
N MET A 1013 24.08 6.04 3.18
CA MET A 1013 24.78 5.19 4.11
C MET A 1013 26.27 5.27 3.86
N ASN A 1014 27.03 5.46 4.93
CA ASN A 1014 28.48 5.58 4.88
C ASN A 1014 29.06 4.59 5.88
N ILE A 1015 30.05 3.83 5.45
CA ILE A 1015 30.74 2.84 6.28
C ILE A 1015 32.22 3.08 6.05
N LEU A 1016 32.94 3.41 7.12
CA LEU A 1016 34.39 3.60 7.05
C LEU A 1016 35.06 2.25 6.97
N LYS A 1017 35.83 2.01 5.90
CA LYS A 1017 36.66 0.81 5.76
C LYS A 1017 38.04 1.08 6.34
N MET A 1018 38.18 0.85 7.63
CA MET A 1018 39.46 0.93 8.32
C MET A 1018 39.59 -0.28 9.25
N HIS A 1019 40.69 -1.01 9.15
CA HIS A 1019 40.89 -2.21 9.95
C HIS A 1019 40.86 -1.86 11.45
N GLY A 1020 40.04 -2.54 12.24
CA GLY A 1020 39.90 -2.31 13.69
C GLY A 1020 39.00 -1.14 14.10
N THR A 1021 38.33 -0.46 13.16
CA THR A 1021 37.41 0.63 13.47
C THR A 1021 36.02 0.37 12.90
N ASP A 1022 35.05 0.23 13.79
CA ASP A 1022 33.65 0.15 13.42
C ASP A 1022 33.03 1.54 13.44
N LEU A 1023 32.76 2.10 12.25
CA LEU A 1023 32.10 3.38 12.09
C LEU A 1023 31.16 3.35 10.89
N CYS A 1024 29.90 3.67 11.12
CA CYS A 1024 28.94 3.92 10.06
C CYS A 1024 27.93 5.01 10.42
N SER A 1025 27.38 5.63 9.39
CA SER A 1025 26.26 6.55 9.50
C SER A 1025 25.18 6.26 8.45
N LEU A 1026 23.94 6.50 8.83
CA LEU A 1026 22.73 6.21 8.08
C LEU A 1026 21.82 7.43 8.12
N GLY A 1027 21.32 7.86 6.96
CA GLY A 1027 20.33 8.94 6.87
C GLY A 1027 20.83 10.26 7.48
N MET A 1028 20.03 10.85 8.37
CA MET A 1028 20.36 12.10 9.04
C MET A 1028 21.41 11.89 10.14
N VAL A 1029 22.35 12.82 10.25
CA VAL A 1029 23.45 12.78 11.24
C VAL A 1029 23.31 13.90 12.28
N GLU A 1030 22.68 15.01 11.90
CA GLU A 1030 22.34 16.13 12.77
C GLU A 1030 20.82 16.18 13.01
N THR A 1031 20.44 16.42 14.26
CA THR A 1031 19.04 16.55 14.67
C THR A 1031 18.57 17.98 14.38
N PRO A 1032 17.52 18.20 13.57
CA PRO A 1032 16.98 19.53 13.33
C PRO A 1032 16.48 20.17 14.63
N LYS A 1033 16.48 21.51 14.67
CA LYS A 1033 15.88 22.29 15.75
C LYS A 1033 14.35 22.35 15.62
N ASP A 1034 13.72 21.19 15.50
CA ASP A 1034 12.29 21.00 15.38
C ASP A 1034 11.85 20.00 16.46
N PRO A 1035 10.90 20.36 17.35
CA PRO A 1035 10.38 19.48 18.39
C PRO A 1035 9.79 18.15 17.89
N ALA A 1036 9.45 18.03 16.60
CA ALA A 1036 9.00 16.78 15.99
C ALA A 1036 10.13 15.73 15.86
N TYR A 1037 11.39 16.16 15.98
CA TYR A 1037 12.56 15.29 15.97
C TYR A 1037 13.00 14.98 17.41
N GLU A 1038 13.31 13.71 17.64
CA GLU A 1038 13.85 13.20 18.89
C GLU A 1038 15.23 12.62 18.67
N GLU A 1039 16.08 12.76 19.67
CA GLU A 1039 17.43 12.21 19.69
C GLU A 1039 17.56 11.21 20.83
N VAL A 1040 18.13 10.04 20.53
CA VAL A 1040 18.40 8.97 21.49
C VAL A 1040 19.87 8.60 21.39
N VAL A 1041 20.61 8.73 22.49
CA VAL A 1041 22.07 8.66 22.50
C VAL A 1041 22.59 7.71 23.58
N PHE A 1042 23.56 6.88 23.23
CA PHE A 1042 24.38 6.09 24.15
C PHE A 1042 25.86 6.30 23.85
N ILE A 1043 26.65 6.58 24.90
CA ILE A 1043 28.07 6.95 24.79
C ILE A 1043 28.87 6.22 25.87
N ASP A 1044 29.95 5.55 25.47
CA ASP A 1044 31.09 5.17 26.31
C ASP A 1044 32.37 5.71 25.66
N LYS A 1045 32.80 6.90 26.08
CA LYS A 1045 33.96 7.59 25.49
C LYS A 1045 35.25 6.80 25.67
N ALA A 1046 35.44 6.16 26.82
CA ALA A 1046 36.67 5.44 27.13
C ALA A 1046 36.86 4.22 26.21
N LYS A 1047 35.75 3.58 25.80
CA LYS A 1047 35.75 2.47 24.83
C LYS A 1047 35.49 2.91 23.39
N ARG A 1048 35.43 4.22 23.11
CA ARG A 1048 35.04 4.79 21.80
C ARG A 1048 33.72 4.23 21.25
N TYR A 1049 32.78 3.93 22.13
CA TYR A 1049 31.45 3.48 21.75
C TYR A 1049 30.52 4.68 21.66
N TYR A 1050 29.90 4.87 20.50
CA TYR A 1050 28.92 5.93 20.29
C TYR A 1050 27.78 5.47 19.40
N LYS A 1051 26.56 5.59 19.93
CA LYS A 1051 25.33 5.28 19.22
C LYS A 1051 24.38 6.46 19.32
N LYS A 1052 23.99 6.99 18.16
CA LYS A 1052 22.98 8.04 18.02
C LYS A 1052 21.87 7.53 17.12
N CYS A 1053 20.62 7.75 17.53
CA CYS A 1053 19.43 7.53 16.72
C CYS A 1053 18.63 8.83 16.66
N ILE A 1054 18.23 9.24 15.45
CA ILE A 1054 17.35 10.38 15.20
C ILE A 1054 15.99 9.83 14.77
N ILE A 1055 14.96 10.20 15.51
CA ILE A 1055 13.59 9.73 15.29
C ILE A 1055 12.74 10.92 14.85
N HIS A 1056 11.90 10.74 13.85
CA HIS A 1056 10.90 11.73 13.43
C HIS A 1056 9.57 11.02 13.21
N GLN A 1057 8.51 11.49 13.89
CA GLN A 1057 7.16 10.89 13.81
C GLN A 1057 7.17 9.36 14.02
N ASP A 1058 7.83 8.90 15.09
CA ASP A 1058 8.00 7.48 15.43
C ASP A 1058 8.72 6.64 14.36
N ARG A 1059 9.47 7.25 13.44
CA ARG A 1059 10.29 6.53 12.46
C ARG A 1059 11.75 6.88 12.69
N LEU A 1060 12.64 5.88 12.62
CA LEU A 1060 14.08 6.13 12.59
C LEU A 1060 14.42 6.82 11.26
N VAL A 1061 15.03 8.00 11.30
CA VAL A 1061 15.41 8.79 10.11
C VAL A 1061 16.92 9.01 10.00
N GLY A 1062 17.65 8.68 11.06
CA GLY A 1062 19.09 8.85 11.12
C GLY A 1062 19.75 7.98 12.19
N ALA A 1063 20.97 7.53 11.95
CA ALA A 1063 21.77 6.86 12.96
C ALA A 1063 23.28 7.05 12.74
N ILE A 1064 24.04 7.10 13.83
CA ILE A 1064 25.51 7.02 13.84
C ILE A 1064 25.89 5.87 14.79
N LEU A 1065 26.72 4.95 14.32
CA LEU A 1065 27.21 3.81 15.09
C LEU A 1065 28.76 3.80 15.04
N ILE A 1066 29.41 3.91 16.19
CA ILE A 1066 30.86 3.87 16.38
C ILE A 1066 31.19 2.86 17.48
N GLY A 1067 32.20 2.02 17.25
CA GLY A 1067 32.65 0.98 18.18
C GLY A 1067 31.86 -0.33 18.09
N ASP A 1068 30.63 -0.29 17.58
CA ASP A 1068 29.79 -1.46 17.28
C ASP A 1068 28.75 -1.11 16.21
N LYS A 1069 28.72 -1.89 15.13
CA LYS A 1069 27.81 -1.72 14.00
C LYS A 1069 26.85 -2.91 13.83
N SER A 1070 26.70 -3.76 14.84
CA SER A 1070 25.86 -4.98 14.77
C SER A 1070 24.41 -4.72 14.37
N GLU A 1071 23.86 -3.56 14.70
CA GLU A 1071 22.49 -3.13 14.37
C GLU A 1071 22.37 -2.39 13.03
N PHE A 1072 23.47 -2.23 12.27
CA PHE A 1072 23.49 -1.49 11.00
C PHE A 1072 22.40 -1.96 10.02
N ILE A 1073 22.24 -3.29 9.87
CA ILE A 1073 21.26 -3.87 8.95
C ILE A 1073 19.84 -3.53 9.40
N GLU A 1074 19.54 -3.69 10.70
CA GLU A 1074 18.22 -3.37 11.26
C GLU A 1074 17.90 -1.89 11.10
N PHE A 1075 18.85 -1.00 11.43
CA PHE A 1075 18.63 0.44 11.33
C PHE A 1075 18.51 0.90 9.89
N ARG A 1076 19.30 0.32 8.96
CA ARG A 1076 19.15 0.54 7.52
C ARG A 1076 17.73 0.20 7.08
N ASP A 1077 17.22 -0.97 7.46
CA ASP A 1077 15.89 -1.42 7.03
C ASP A 1077 14.77 -0.56 7.63
N LEU A 1078 14.88 -0.19 8.92
CA LEU A 1078 13.93 0.72 9.58
C LEU A 1078 13.86 2.07 8.87
N ILE A 1079 15.02 2.67 8.53
CA ILE A 1079 15.09 3.98 7.88
C ILE A 1079 14.64 3.87 6.41
N GLN A 1080 15.17 2.91 5.65
CA GLN A 1080 14.91 2.78 4.22
C GLN A 1080 13.45 2.45 3.93
N GLN A 1081 12.84 1.57 4.74
CA GLN A 1081 11.42 1.19 4.59
C GLN A 1081 10.48 2.13 5.35
N LYS A 1082 11.02 3.12 6.08
CA LYS A 1082 10.28 4.11 6.89
C LYS A 1082 9.30 3.43 7.87
N ILE A 1083 9.77 2.39 8.55
CA ILE A 1083 8.96 1.58 9.48
C ILE A 1083 8.73 2.37 10.76
N GLU A 1084 7.47 2.42 11.21
CA GLU A 1084 7.13 2.98 12.51
C GLU A 1084 7.72 2.12 13.65
N LEU A 1085 8.33 2.71 14.67
CA LEU A 1085 9.07 2.01 15.70
C LEU A 1085 8.14 1.33 16.71
N SER A 1086 7.10 2.02 17.19
CA SER A 1086 6.25 1.56 18.29
C SER A 1086 7.12 1.06 19.46
N ASP A 1087 6.94 -0.19 19.93
CA ASP A 1087 7.67 -0.71 21.09
C ASP A 1087 9.19 -0.84 20.83
N LYS A 1088 9.61 -1.02 19.56
CA LYS A 1088 11.04 -1.06 19.20
C LYS A 1088 11.77 0.23 19.56
N ARG A 1089 11.05 1.34 19.71
CA ARG A 1089 11.62 2.60 20.19
C ARG A 1089 12.34 2.41 21.54
N LEU A 1090 11.83 1.57 22.43
CA LEU A 1090 12.43 1.29 23.75
C LEU A 1090 13.66 0.38 23.68
N GLU A 1091 13.80 -0.36 22.58
CA GLU A 1091 14.90 -1.30 22.33
C GLU A 1091 16.09 -0.63 21.66
N LEU A 1092 15.93 0.57 21.09
CA LEU A 1092 17.00 1.30 20.40
C LEU A 1092 18.28 1.52 21.24
N LEU A 1093 18.22 1.43 22.57
CA LEU A 1093 19.41 1.51 23.45
C LEU A 1093 19.80 0.19 24.10
N ARG A 1094 18.99 -0.85 23.97
CA ARG A 1094 19.20 -2.14 24.65
C ARG A 1094 19.79 -3.14 23.65
N SER A 1095 21.12 -3.13 23.50
CA SER A 1095 21.82 -4.15 22.70
C SER A 1095 21.77 -5.52 23.40
N GLY A 1096 20.71 -6.29 23.14
CA GLY A 1096 20.49 -7.60 23.79
C GLY A 1096 21.10 -8.81 23.05
N LYS A 1097 21.59 -8.64 21.82
CA LYS A 1097 22.14 -9.76 21.02
C LYS A 1097 23.66 -9.64 20.93
N LYS A 1098 24.38 -10.63 21.45
CA LYS A 1098 25.80 -10.81 21.11
C LYS A 1098 25.88 -11.06 19.59
N GLY A 1099 26.63 -10.22 18.88
CA GLY A 1099 26.89 -10.43 17.45
C GLY A 1099 27.52 -11.80 17.19
N THR A 1100 27.16 -12.44 16.08
CA THR A 1100 27.81 -13.68 15.66
C THR A 1100 29.29 -13.39 15.38
N PRO A 1101 30.24 -14.12 15.97
CA PRO A 1101 31.66 -13.88 15.71
C PRO A 1101 31.99 -14.09 14.23
N VAL A 1102 32.88 -13.24 13.72
CA VAL A 1102 33.44 -13.38 12.37
C VAL A 1102 34.28 -14.65 12.33
N ILE A 1103 33.90 -15.61 11.49
CA ILE A 1103 34.64 -16.85 11.29
C ILE A 1103 35.43 -16.75 9.99
N GLY A 1104 36.75 -16.91 10.08
CA GLY A 1104 37.66 -16.81 8.94
C GLY A 1104 37.88 -15.38 8.47
N ARG A 1105 38.37 -15.23 7.23
CA ARG A 1105 38.67 -13.92 6.64
C ARG A 1105 37.41 -13.06 6.53
N LEU A 1106 37.47 -11.80 6.96
CA LEU A 1106 36.35 -10.86 6.81
C LEU A 1106 36.00 -10.65 5.32
N VAL A 1107 34.75 -10.93 4.95
CA VAL A 1107 34.23 -10.74 3.59
C VAL A 1107 33.30 -9.53 3.52
N CYS A 1108 32.44 -9.32 4.53
CA CYS A 1108 31.52 -8.18 4.59
C CYS A 1108 31.77 -7.34 5.85
N SER A 1109 32.32 -6.14 5.66
CA SER A 1109 32.45 -5.18 6.77
C SER A 1109 31.07 -4.70 7.26
N CYS A 1110 30.07 -4.50 6.39
CA CYS A 1110 28.77 -3.96 6.81
C CYS A 1110 28.01 -4.86 7.79
N GLY A 1111 28.02 -6.17 7.54
CA GLY A 1111 27.33 -7.16 8.38
C GLY A 1111 28.26 -7.86 9.37
N ASN A 1112 29.54 -7.48 9.40
CA ASN A 1112 30.59 -8.18 10.15
C ASN A 1112 30.60 -9.70 9.88
N VAL A 1113 30.72 -10.08 8.60
CA VAL A 1113 30.60 -11.47 8.14
C VAL A 1113 31.91 -11.96 7.54
N GLY A 1114 32.41 -13.09 8.03
CA GLY A 1114 33.60 -13.77 7.52
C GLY A 1114 33.28 -14.85 6.49
N GLU A 1115 34.31 -15.32 5.78
CA GLU A 1115 34.26 -16.41 4.80
C GLU A 1115 33.68 -17.69 5.42
N GLY A 1116 34.10 -18.03 6.64
CA GLY A 1116 33.58 -19.19 7.36
C GLY A 1116 32.09 -19.09 7.67
N ASN A 1117 31.61 -17.89 8.05
CA ASN A 1117 30.17 -17.68 8.25
C ASN A 1117 29.38 -17.89 6.96
N ILE A 1118 29.92 -17.46 5.81
CA ILE A 1118 29.28 -17.65 4.50
C ILE A 1118 29.25 -19.14 4.13
N MET A 1119 30.36 -19.84 4.32
CA MET A 1119 30.46 -21.28 4.04
C MET A 1119 29.48 -22.10 4.87
N GLU A 1120 29.25 -21.73 6.15
CA GLU A 1120 28.22 -22.36 6.99
C GLU A 1120 26.81 -22.19 6.39
N LYS A 1121 26.47 -21.02 5.85
CA LYS A 1121 25.15 -20.79 5.23
C LYS A 1121 24.99 -21.53 3.90
N ILE A 1122 26.07 -21.66 3.13
CA ILE A 1122 26.08 -22.49 1.92
C ILE A 1122 25.83 -23.96 2.29
N ALA A 1123 26.55 -24.47 3.29
CA ALA A 1123 26.35 -25.83 3.80
C ALA A 1123 24.93 -26.04 4.37
N GLY A 1124 24.29 -24.98 4.86
CA GLY A 1124 22.89 -24.96 5.31
C GLY A 1124 21.84 -24.91 4.20
N GLY A 1125 22.21 -25.06 2.92
CA GLY A 1125 21.27 -25.18 1.79
C GLY A 1125 20.97 -23.89 1.04
N CYS A 1126 21.79 -22.83 1.18
CA CYS A 1126 21.64 -21.64 0.33
C CYS A 1126 22.24 -21.88 -1.06
N GLU A 1127 21.41 -21.95 -2.10
CA GLU A 1127 21.83 -22.32 -3.47
C GLU A 1127 22.03 -21.14 -4.41
N ASN A 1128 21.51 -19.95 -4.07
CA ASN A 1128 21.68 -18.75 -4.89
C ASN A 1128 22.16 -17.55 -4.07
N LEU A 1129 22.71 -16.55 -4.78
CA LEU A 1129 23.33 -15.37 -4.18
C LEU A 1129 22.35 -14.57 -3.30
N GLN A 1130 21.08 -14.45 -3.72
CA GLN A 1130 20.09 -13.66 -3.00
C GLN A 1130 19.75 -14.31 -1.65
N GLN A 1131 19.46 -15.61 -1.65
CA GLN A 1131 19.23 -16.39 -0.43
C GLN A 1131 20.45 -16.33 0.50
N LEU A 1132 21.65 -16.50 -0.05
CA LEU A 1132 22.88 -16.47 0.73
C LEU A 1132 23.13 -15.10 1.37
N CYS A 1133 22.92 -14.01 0.62
CA CYS A 1133 23.01 -12.65 1.17
C CYS A 1133 21.97 -12.41 2.27
N GLN A 1134 20.74 -12.87 2.10
CA GLN A 1134 19.69 -12.77 3.13
C GLN A 1134 20.05 -13.57 4.40
N ALA A 1135 20.53 -14.80 4.25
CA ALA A 1135 20.82 -15.70 5.37
C ALA A 1135 22.11 -15.32 6.13
N SER A 1136 23.12 -14.79 5.43
CA SER A 1136 24.40 -14.41 6.02
C SER A 1136 24.45 -12.95 6.48
N GLY A 1137 23.61 -12.08 5.92
CA GLY A 1137 23.70 -10.62 6.07
C GLY A 1137 24.79 -9.98 5.18
N ALA A 1138 25.66 -10.78 4.55
CA ALA A 1138 26.72 -10.28 3.68
C ALA A 1138 26.13 -9.72 2.37
N GLY A 1139 26.64 -8.58 1.90
CA GLY A 1139 26.21 -7.99 0.63
C GLY A 1139 24.91 -7.19 0.69
N LEU A 1140 24.20 -7.19 1.82
CA LEU A 1140 22.99 -6.40 2.01
C LEU A 1140 23.28 -4.92 2.33
N GLY A 1141 24.45 -4.60 2.90
CA GLY A 1141 24.84 -3.24 3.25
C GLY A 1141 25.25 -2.39 2.05
N CYS A 1142 26.52 -1.98 1.97
CA CYS A 1142 27.02 -1.17 0.85
C CYS A 1142 27.14 -1.94 -0.49
N GLY A 1143 26.89 -3.25 -0.49
CA GLY A 1143 26.96 -4.12 -1.68
C GLY A 1143 28.37 -4.44 -2.20
N SER A 1144 29.43 -3.87 -1.63
CA SER A 1144 30.80 -4.02 -2.15
C SER A 1144 31.27 -5.47 -2.24
N CYS A 1145 30.92 -6.28 -1.23
CA CYS A 1145 31.34 -7.68 -1.09
C CYS A 1145 30.48 -8.69 -1.89
N LYS A 1146 29.39 -8.28 -2.56
CA LYS A 1146 28.50 -9.22 -3.28
C LYS A 1146 29.24 -10.10 -4.30
N SER A 1147 30.22 -9.53 -5.02
CA SER A 1147 31.03 -10.27 -5.99
C SER A 1147 31.87 -11.36 -5.34
N GLU A 1148 32.36 -11.12 -4.13
CA GLU A 1148 33.14 -12.09 -3.37
C GLU A 1148 32.24 -13.17 -2.74
N VAL A 1149 31.07 -12.79 -2.20
CA VAL A 1149 30.05 -13.74 -1.74
C VAL A 1149 29.62 -14.69 -2.87
N LYS A 1150 29.40 -14.15 -4.08
CA LYS A 1150 29.07 -14.94 -5.27
C LYS A 1150 30.19 -15.91 -5.65
N ALA A 1151 31.45 -15.45 -5.67
CA ALA A 1151 32.58 -16.31 -5.98
C ALA A 1151 32.73 -17.47 -4.98
N LEU A 1152 32.46 -17.23 -3.69
CA LEU A 1152 32.45 -18.29 -2.67
C LEU A 1152 31.34 -19.31 -2.91
N LEU A 1153 30.13 -18.85 -3.24
CA LEU A 1153 29.00 -19.72 -3.60
C LEU A 1153 29.31 -20.58 -4.83
N GLU A 1154 29.77 -19.97 -5.92
CA GLU A 1154 30.09 -20.67 -7.17
C GLU A 1154 31.21 -21.70 -6.98
N LYS A 1155 32.27 -21.33 -6.23
CA LYS A 1155 33.36 -22.24 -5.90
C LYS A 1155 32.90 -23.43 -5.05
N SER A 1156 31.95 -23.22 -4.16
CA SER A 1156 31.37 -24.30 -3.35
C SER A 1156 30.48 -25.22 -4.18
N ILE A 1157 29.64 -24.67 -5.06
CA ILE A 1157 28.80 -25.44 -5.99
C ILE A 1157 29.68 -26.28 -6.93
N GLN A 1158 30.76 -25.71 -7.47
CA GLN A 1158 31.72 -26.46 -8.30
C GLN A 1158 32.40 -27.61 -7.55
N LYS A 1159 32.71 -27.44 -6.26
CA LYS A 1159 33.25 -28.52 -5.42
C LYS A 1159 32.23 -29.63 -5.17
N THR A 1160 30.96 -29.29 -4.95
CA THR A 1160 29.90 -30.29 -4.76
C THR A 1160 29.63 -31.07 -6.04
N VAL A 1161 29.62 -30.40 -7.20
CA VAL A 1161 29.47 -31.05 -8.51
C VAL A 1161 30.68 -31.94 -8.82
N ALA A 1162 31.90 -31.52 -8.50
CA ALA A 1162 33.11 -32.33 -8.67
C ALA A 1162 33.26 -33.49 -7.66
N ALA A 1163 32.45 -33.54 -6.60
CA ALA A 1163 32.39 -34.65 -5.66
C ALA A 1163 31.25 -35.64 -5.97
N LEU A 1164 30.33 -35.27 -6.88
CA LEU A 1164 29.22 -36.10 -7.38
C LEU A 1164 29.51 -36.73 -8.76
N VAL A 1165 30.63 -36.35 -9.38
CA VAL A 1165 31.25 -36.97 -10.57
C VAL A 1165 32.49 -37.70 -10.11
#